data_AF-A0A319DA08-F1
#
_entry.id   AF-A0A319DA08-F1
#
_cell.length_a   1.000
_cell.length_b   1.000
_cell.length_c   1.000
_cell.angle_alpha   90.00
_cell.angle_beta   90.00
_cell.angle_gamma   90.00
#
_symmetry.space_group_name_H-M   'P 1'
#
loop_
_entity.id
_entity.type
_entity.pdbx_description
1 polymer ?
#
loop_
_entity_poly.entity_id
_entity_poly.type
_entity_poly.pdbx_seq_one_letter_code
_entity_poly.pdbx_strand_id
1 'polypeptide(L)'
;MEPAERTPSPPAKRSKKACTECRQQKAKCNAYLTPSQPCTRCSKLNIQCIISDPFRREHKRKRLSELEQETDELRQRLRFTQSNDPRPSPIAMLTAAAEMEVHSVPRGGDLTLPPGSQTPSVENQQQLLPSINLEPLRGPGMDPGIRALDPTEARAVNNVHLTGSEIDEMFQIFFHQYASFLPILDPRCTPNAVYAQSPFLFWAIIGVASRTYAKNPTLLMALARNVIEMAFLSVGSGNSAWHNIQGMLLVLTWPFPKDVNVTDVMFPLSGMLLHIAMQNGLHIPMSSNEFVKRKRLPAPSEAEMIRRSELWAHCVIVYQRACVTKGQPPRSLIDLEPDGNLKHMLFERVSPSLALELKCEDLITRCSVAVLEFGVRTLSIDQEKSFDILLRAFDAQAVDLEAQALSTYDRFSTTMCRLSIQIFHLFRNPSSYSSGCLGQLLITACKTVECIQNMGQTIVNLAAAPVQLNYALLLASAALLRILKGPQWSTMDVDKAKSAFFGSINLARQMTVDTYDIAAKTAIVMNQLWNSMRAFRKSDGSEYVALRIRSRLVLSPVIDAVWWWRDEFDPGFHNMPATQGNVSDGVDTSRENPGNAATAAIDRPDFSYFDEQFEADFEWALTDEVLYGQPDMNRSL
;
A
#
# COMPACT_ATOMS: atom_id res chain seq x y z
N MET A 1 -5.12 -81.51 0.69
CA MET A 1 -5.17 -80.04 0.47
C MET A 1 -4.85 -79.37 1.79
N GLU A 2 -4.06 -78.32 1.73
CA GLU A 2 -3.73 -77.44 2.86
C GLU A 2 -4.88 -76.44 3.12
N PRO A 3 -4.91 -75.68 4.24
CA PRO A 3 -4.14 -74.42 4.24
C PRO A 3 -3.53 -73.95 5.59
N ALA A 4 -2.30 -73.47 5.48
CA ALA A 4 -1.77 -72.23 6.08
C ALA A 4 -1.78 -72.09 7.63
N GLU A 5 -0.64 -72.43 8.21
CA GLU A 5 -0.19 -71.98 9.53
C GLU A 5 -0.11 -70.44 9.60
N ARG A 6 -0.70 -69.82 10.65
CA ARG A 6 -0.65 -68.35 10.85
C ARG A 6 0.45 -67.96 11.84
N THR A 7 1.55 -67.45 11.31
CA THR A 7 2.63 -66.84 12.10
C THR A 7 2.18 -65.53 12.78
N PRO A 8 2.61 -65.24 14.02
CA PRO A 8 2.34 -63.96 14.67
C PRO A 8 3.14 -62.82 14.02
N SER A 9 2.52 -61.65 13.90
CA SER A 9 3.11 -60.47 13.25
C SER A 9 4.21 -59.80 14.10
N PRO A 10 5.23 -59.17 13.47
CA PRO A 10 6.33 -58.54 14.18
C PRO A 10 5.88 -57.28 14.96
N PRO A 11 6.53 -56.96 16.09
CA PRO A 11 6.15 -55.81 16.90
C PRO A 11 6.36 -54.49 16.15
N ALA A 12 5.34 -53.62 16.18
CA ALA A 12 5.37 -52.33 15.52
C ALA A 12 6.57 -51.46 15.98
N LYS A 13 7.30 -50.89 15.01
CA LYS A 13 8.48 -50.04 15.26
C LYS A 13 8.09 -48.81 16.10
N ARG A 14 8.34 -48.86 17.41
CA ARG A 14 8.17 -47.70 18.32
C ARG A 14 8.97 -46.51 17.78
N SER A 15 8.28 -45.46 17.38
CA SER A 15 8.92 -44.24 16.87
C SER A 15 9.75 -43.56 17.97
N LYS A 16 10.88 -42.98 17.58
CA LYS A 16 11.86 -42.36 18.51
C LYS A 16 11.31 -41.06 19.10
N LYS A 17 10.42 -41.15 20.09
CA LYS A 17 9.84 -39.98 20.78
C LYS A 17 10.86 -39.33 21.71
N ALA A 18 10.90 -37.99 21.68
CA ALA A 18 11.67 -37.15 22.61
C ALA A 18 10.74 -36.61 23.72
N CYS A 19 11.29 -36.32 24.89
CA CYS A 19 10.56 -35.67 25.98
C CYS A 19 10.13 -34.24 25.63
N THR A 20 9.14 -33.73 26.37
CA THR A 20 8.57 -32.38 26.19
C THR A 20 9.64 -31.30 26.18
N GLU A 21 10.53 -31.27 27.18
CA GLU A 21 11.59 -30.26 27.30
C GLU A 21 12.58 -30.27 26.13
N CYS A 22 12.90 -31.43 25.57
CA CYS A 22 13.75 -31.51 24.38
C CYS A 22 13.00 -31.16 23.09
N ARG A 23 11.70 -31.48 22.98
CA ARG A 23 10.83 -31.02 21.87
C ARG A 23 10.63 -29.51 21.89
N GLN A 24 10.47 -28.93 23.07
CA GLN A 24 10.34 -27.50 23.34
C GLN A 24 11.60 -26.76 22.90
N GLN A 25 12.77 -27.18 23.42
CA GLN A 25 14.05 -26.52 23.23
C GLN A 25 14.86 -27.02 22.00
N LYS A 26 14.24 -27.79 21.09
CA LYS A 26 14.86 -28.44 19.90
C LYS A 26 16.16 -29.23 20.20
N ALA A 27 16.30 -29.79 21.40
CA ALA A 27 17.53 -30.45 21.86
C ALA A 27 17.55 -31.97 21.58
N LYS A 28 18.75 -32.54 21.41
CA LYS A 28 18.94 -33.99 21.24
C LYS A 28 18.47 -34.73 22.50
N CYS A 29 17.57 -35.69 22.33
CA CYS A 29 16.98 -36.48 23.42
C CYS A 29 17.21 -37.98 23.20
N ASN A 30 17.53 -38.70 24.28
CA ASN A 30 17.70 -40.15 24.30
C ASN A 30 16.69 -40.90 25.19
N ALA A 31 15.58 -40.25 25.60
CA ALA A 31 14.55 -40.88 26.44
C ALA A 31 13.99 -42.19 25.85
N TYR A 32 13.96 -42.30 24.51
CA TYR A 32 13.52 -43.51 23.80
C TYR A 32 14.42 -44.74 24.02
N LEU A 33 15.65 -44.58 24.54
CA LEU A 33 16.53 -45.70 24.86
C LEU A 33 16.20 -46.33 26.22
N THR A 34 15.72 -45.53 27.18
CA THR A 34 15.54 -45.97 28.57
C THR A 34 14.25 -45.38 29.14
N PRO A 35 13.07 -45.95 28.82
CA PRO A 35 11.77 -45.32 29.06
C PRO A 35 11.42 -45.04 30.53
N SER A 36 12.10 -45.69 31.47
CA SER A 36 11.95 -45.54 32.93
C SER A 36 12.94 -44.55 33.56
N GLN A 37 13.79 -43.89 32.77
CA GLN A 37 14.87 -43.02 33.23
C GLN A 37 14.79 -41.64 32.55
N PRO A 38 15.18 -40.54 33.24
CA PRO A 38 15.27 -39.23 32.61
C PRO A 38 16.37 -39.23 31.53
N CYS A 39 16.12 -38.56 30.41
CA CYS A 39 17.12 -38.45 29.36
C CYS A 39 18.37 -37.70 29.86
N THR A 40 19.54 -37.98 29.29
CA THR A 40 20.84 -37.49 29.80
C THR A 40 20.90 -35.96 29.90
N ARG A 41 20.17 -35.24 29.04
CA ARG A 41 20.02 -33.77 29.14
C ARG A 41 19.17 -33.35 30.33
N CYS A 42 18.01 -33.97 30.53
CA CYS A 42 17.11 -33.64 31.64
C CYS A 42 17.74 -33.99 32.99
N SER A 43 18.44 -35.13 33.08
CA SER A 43 19.25 -35.51 34.25
C SER A 43 20.32 -34.47 34.57
N LYS A 44 21.15 -34.07 33.58
CA LYS A 44 22.21 -33.05 33.78
C LYS A 44 21.71 -31.66 34.15
N LEU A 45 20.48 -31.30 33.75
CA LEU A 45 19.85 -30.02 34.07
C LEU A 45 18.92 -30.08 35.30
N ASN A 46 18.79 -31.25 35.93
CA ASN A 46 17.84 -31.53 37.03
C ASN A 46 16.39 -31.10 36.73
N ILE A 47 15.92 -31.33 35.50
CA ILE A 47 14.56 -30.98 35.04
C ILE A 47 13.72 -32.25 34.75
N GLN A 48 12.41 -32.15 34.94
CA GLN A 48 11.48 -33.26 34.79
C GLN A 48 11.42 -33.77 33.33
N CYS A 49 11.50 -35.09 33.13
CA CYS A 49 11.64 -35.70 31.80
C CYS A 49 10.37 -36.46 31.38
N ILE A 50 9.30 -35.75 31.07
CA ILE A 50 8.02 -36.36 30.67
C ILE A 50 7.95 -36.54 29.13
N ILE A 51 7.38 -37.65 28.67
CA ILE A 51 6.94 -37.83 27.28
C ILE A 51 5.42 -37.81 27.26
N SER A 52 4.83 -36.67 26.88
CA SER A 52 3.39 -36.54 26.65
C SER A 52 3.08 -36.22 25.18
N ASP A 53 1.92 -36.69 24.73
CA ASP A 53 1.22 -36.25 23.53
C ASP A 53 -0.25 -36.01 23.93
N PRO A 54 -0.95 -35.01 23.37
CA PRO A 54 -0.48 -34.04 22.38
C PRO A 54 0.46 -32.99 23.00
N PHE A 55 1.53 -32.66 22.29
CA PHE A 55 2.46 -31.59 22.67
C PHE A 55 2.39 -30.45 21.65
N ARG A 56 1.96 -29.26 22.10
CA ARG A 56 2.04 -28.00 21.35
C ARG A 56 3.20 -27.18 21.92
N ARG A 57 4.12 -26.70 21.07
CA ARG A 57 5.25 -25.87 21.50
C ARG A 57 4.73 -24.52 22.00
N GLU A 58 5.01 -24.17 23.25
CA GLU A 58 4.74 -22.81 23.76
C GLU A 58 5.80 -21.84 23.23
N HIS A 59 5.38 -20.73 22.60
CA HIS A 59 6.31 -19.72 22.14
C HIS A 59 6.57 -18.72 23.27
N LYS A 60 7.76 -18.79 23.89
CA LYS A 60 8.13 -17.96 25.06
C LYS A 60 7.96 -16.45 24.81
N ARG A 61 8.12 -15.99 23.56
CA ARG A 61 7.87 -14.60 23.14
C ARG A 61 6.37 -14.23 23.11
N LYS A 62 5.47 -15.17 22.78
CA LYS A 62 4.02 -14.97 22.85
C LYS A 62 3.56 -14.85 24.30
N ARG A 63 4.02 -15.76 25.17
CA ARG A 63 3.70 -15.72 26.61
C ARG A 63 4.26 -14.48 27.32
N LEU A 64 5.39 -13.93 26.85
CA LEU A 64 5.87 -12.64 27.33
C LEU A 64 4.94 -11.49 26.89
N SER A 65 4.57 -11.42 25.61
CA SER A 65 3.63 -10.43 25.08
C SER A 65 2.24 -10.52 25.72
N GLU A 66 1.75 -11.74 26.04
CA GLU A 66 0.50 -11.96 26.78
C GLU A 66 0.57 -11.40 28.22
N LEU A 67 1.71 -11.58 28.90
CA LEU A 67 1.94 -11.02 30.25
C LEU A 67 2.19 -9.50 30.23
N GLU A 68 2.83 -8.96 29.19
CA GLU A 68 2.99 -7.52 28.97
C GLU A 68 1.60 -6.88 28.76
N GLN A 69 0.77 -7.46 27.90
CA GLN A 69 -0.62 -7.03 27.67
C GLN A 69 -1.47 -7.11 28.95
N GLU A 70 -1.40 -8.21 29.71
CA GLU A 70 -2.12 -8.35 30.99
C GLU A 70 -1.64 -7.33 32.04
N THR A 71 -0.34 -7.00 32.05
CA THR A 71 0.24 -5.96 32.92
C THR A 71 -0.28 -4.57 32.55
N ASP A 72 -0.40 -4.25 31.26
CA ASP A 72 -0.90 -2.95 30.82
C ASP A 72 -2.42 -2.82 30.95
N GLU A 73 -3.19 -3.90 30.78
CA GLU A 73 -4.61 -3.92 31.18
C GLU A 73 -4.79 -3.69 32.68
N LEU A 74 -3.96 -4.30 33.53
CA LEU A 74 -3.99 -4.08 34.99
C LEU A 74 -3.63 -2.62 35.35
N ARG A 75 -2.62 -2.03 34.70
CA ARG A 75 -2.28 -0.60 34.84
C ARG A 75 -3.41 0.31 34.39
N GLN A 76 -4.08 -0.01 33.28
CA GLN A 76 -5.21 0.75 32.75
C GLN A 76 -6.42 0.68 33.70
N ARG A 77 -6.75 -0.51 34.21
CA ARG A 77 -7.81 -0.68 35.23
C ARG A 77 -7.49 0.09 36.51
N LEU A 78 -6.25 0.07 37.00
CA LEU A 78 -5.83 0.88 38.17
C LEU A 78 -5.98 2.39 37.93
N ARG A 79 -5.65 2.89 36.73
CA ARG A 79 -5.88 4.30 36.36
C ARG A 79 -7.37 4.68 36.33
N PHE A 80 -8.24 3.81 35.80
CA PHE A 80 -9.69 4.03 35.80
C PHE A 80 -10.33 3.96 37.20
N THR A 81 -9.81 3.13 38.11
CA THR A 81 -10.32 3.09 39.50
C THR A 81 -9.91 4.31 40.32
N GLN A 82 -8.76 4.94 40.01
CA GLN A 82 -8.27 6.12 40.73
C GLN A 82 -9.00 7.43 40.38
N SER A 83 -9.76 7.50 39.28
CA SER A 83 -10.35 8.75 38.79
C SER A 83 -11.71 9.12 39.42
N ASN A 84 -12.13 8.49 40.53
CA ASN A 84 -13.53 8.55 40.99
C ASN A 84 -13.78 8.62 42.53
N ASP A 85 -12.78 8.94 43.37
CA ASP A 85 -13.01 9.23 44.80
C ASP A 85 -12.14 10.40 45.33
N PRO A 86 -12.73 11.56 45.70
CA PRO A 86 -12.00 12.74 46.15
C PRO A 86 -11.65 12.67 47.66
N ARG A 87 -10.71 11.79 48.04
CA ARG A 87 -10.17 11.70 49.41
C ARG A 87 -8.64 11.60 49.44
N PRO A 88 -7.91 12.48 50.16
CA PRO A 88 -6.46 12.41 50.26
C PRO A 88 -5.97 11.13 50.96
N SER A 89 -4.98 10.45 50.36
CA SER A 89 -4.27 9.36 51.01
C SER A 89 -3.36 9.89 52.14
N PRO A 90 -3.32 9.26 53.34
CA PRO A 90 -2.49 9.71 54.45
C PRO A 90 -0.99 9.84 54.14
N ILE A 91 -0.51 9.09 53.15
CA ILE A 91 0.91 9.06 52.76
C ILE A 91 1.37 10.44 52.23
N ALA A 92 0.53 11.16 51.49
CA ALA A 92 0.91 12.43 50.87
C ALA A 92 1.15 13.56 51.89
N MET A 93 0.45 13.54 53.02
CA MET A 93 0.65 14.53 54.09
C MET A 93 1.97 14.33 54.85
N LEU A 94 2.50 13.10 54.89
CA LEU A 94 3.78 12.82 55.54
C LEU A 94 4.98 13.29 54.70
N THR A 95 4.88 13.26 53.37
CA THR A 95 5.94 13.80 52.49
C THR A 95 6.02 15.32 52.56
N ALA A 96 4.88 16.02 52.50
CA ALA A 96 4.84 17.49 52.53
C ALA A 96 5.39 18.10 53.84
N ALA A 97 5.33 17.36 54.96
CA ALA A 97 5.90 17.79 56.23
C ALA A 97 7.44 17.71 56.30
N ALA A 98 8.09 16.97 55.38
CA ALA A 98 9.53 16.75 55.40
C ALA A 98 10.34 17.80 54.61
N GLU A 99 9.70 18.65 53.81
CA GLU A 99 10.36 19.56 52.85
C GLU A 99 10.39 21.03 53.31
N MET A 100 9.92 21.33 54.53
CA MET A 100 9.82 22.72 55.05
C MET A 100 10.88 23.11 56.10
N GLU A 101 11.84 22.24 56.44
CA GLU A 101 12.93 22.57 57.37
C GLU A 101 14.32 22.59 56.69
N VAL A 102 15.23 23.37 57.29
CA VAL A 102 16.66 23.56 56.93
C VAL A 102 16.94 24.47 55.72
N HIS A 103 16.80 25.79 55.94
CA HIS A 103 17.66 26.80 55.30
C HIS A 103 18.01 27.95 56.26
N SER A 104 19.22 27.94 56.80
CA SER A 104 19.84 29.09 57.47
C SER A 104 21.37 29.02 57.36
N VAL A 105 21.99 30.16 56.99
CA VAL A 105 23.44 30.30 56.72
C VAL A 105 24.14 30.95 57.93
N PRO A 106 25.47 30.83 58.11
CA PRO A 106 26.34 31.91 57.62
C PRO A 106 27.83 31.56 57.25
N ARG A 107 28.24 32.02 56.07
CA ARG A 107 29.40 32.94 55.82
C ARG A 107 30.83 32.58 56.33
N GLY A 108 31.77 32.42 55.38
CA GLY A 108 33.19 32.80 55.53
C GLY A 108 34.24 31.84 54.96
N GLY A 109 35.39 32.36 54.48
CA GLY A 109 36.58 31.57 54.08
C GLY A 109 37.21 32.00 52.74
N ASP A 110 38.53 32.20 52.71
CA ASP A 110 39.34 32.75 51.59
C ASP A 110 40.52 31.78 51.24
N LEU A 111 41.32 32.10 50.21
CA LEU A 111 42.71 31.65 49.92
C LEU A 111 43.03 30.40 49.03
N THR A 112 43.59 30.71 47.84
CA THR A 112 44.83 30.21 47.15
C THR A 112 45.14 28.74 46.72
N LEU A 113 45.54 28.67 45.44
CA LEU A 113 46.46 27.80 44.64
C LEU A 113 47.73 27.16 45.31
N PRO A 114 48.59 26.33 44.62
CA PRO A 114 48.41 25.29 43.57
C PRO A 114 49.16 23.91 43.85
N PRO A 115 50.25 23.45 43.16
CA PRO A 115 50.38 22.80 41.82
C PRO A 115 50.98 21.33 41.78
N GLY A 116 51.02 20.69 40.58
CA GLY A 116 51.95 19.58 40.20
C GLY A 116 51.30 18.22 39.82
N SER A 117 51.76 17.40 38.85
CA SER A 117 52.94 17.46 37.94
C SER A 117 52.79 16.60 36.64
N GLN A 118 53.11 17.18 35.46
CA GLN A 118 53.97 16.68 34.34
C GLN A 118 53.84 15.23 33.79
N THR A 119 53.39 14.96 32.52
CA THR A 119 54.05 15.00 31.16
C THR A 119 55.04 13.83 30.85
N PRO A 120 55.28 13.35 29.59
CA PRO A 120 55.22 13.95 28.21
C PRO A 120 54.03 13.45 27.33
N SER A 121 53.78 13.75 26.03
CA SER A 121 54.41 14.50 24.88
C SER A 121 54.98 13.63 23.70
N VAL A 122 55.15 14.24 22.50
CA VAL A 122 55.63 13.69 21.18
C VAL A 122 54.56 12.91 20.36
N GLU A 123 54.28 13.14 19.05
CA GLU A 123 54.67 14.20 18.09
C GLU A 123 53.57 14.44 17.02
N ASN A 124 53.75 15.40 16.10
CA ASN A 124 52.75 15.81 15.10
C ASN A 124 53.37 15.98 13.69
N GLN A 125 52.74 15.43 12.65
CA GLN A 125 53.10 15.69 11.24
C GLN A 125 51.89 16.17 10.43
N GLN A 126 52.14 17.16 9.58
CA GLN A 126 51.13 17.95 8.86
C GLN A 126 50.91 17.40 7.44
N GLN A 127 49.66 17.35 6.99
CA GLN A 127 49.31 17.38 5.57
C GLN A 127 48.19 18.40 5.35
N LEU A 128 48.39 19.30 4.38
CA LEU A 128 47.49 20.40 4.10
C LEU A 128 46.44 20.01 3.05
N LEU A 129 45.17 20.27 3.32
CA LEU A 129 44.13 20.53 2.32
C LEU A 129 43.21 21.67 2.82
N PRO A 130 42.61 22.47 1.92
CA PRO A 130 42.17 23.83 2.26
C PRO A 130 40.80 23.92 2.94
N SER A 131 40.68 24.84 3.90
CA SER A 131 39.41 25.27 4.49
C SER A 131 38.61 26.14 3.52
N ILE A 132 37.39 25.72 3.18
CA ILE A 132 36.41 26.59 2.52
C ILE A 132 35.68 27.39 3.59
N ASN A 133 36.00 28.68 3.72
CA ASN A 133 35.28 29.59 4.60
C ASN A 133 33.94 29.97 3.95
N LEU A 134 32.82 29.75 4.65
CA LEU A 134 31.54 30.38 4.32
C LEU A 134 31.44 31.71 5.07
N GLU A 135 31.51 32.84 4.36
CA GLU A 135 31.19 34.14 4.93
C GLU A 135 29.67 34.44 4.86
N PRO A 136 29.07 35.04 5.91
CA PRO A 136 27.65 35.34 5.95
C PRO A 136 27.33 36.71 5.32
N LEU A 137 26.62 36.71 4.18
CA LEU A 137 26.16 37.94 3.52
C LEU A 137 24.99 38.62 4.25
N ARG A 138 25.20 39.85 4.71
CA ARG A 138 24.16 40.89 4.88
C ARG A 138 24.71 42.24 4.39
N GLY A 139 23.87 43.01 3.70
CA GLY A 139 24.23 44.32 3.12
C GLY A 139 24.18 45.49 4.12
N PRO A 140 24.11 46.76 3.66
CA PRO A 140 23.20 47.17 2.60
C PRO A 140 23.80 47.99 1.44
N GLY A 141 23.19 47.84 0.27
CA GLY A 141 23.28 48.76 -0.87
C GLY A 141 21.99 48.57 -1.67
N MET A 142 21.08 49.55 -1.62
CA MET A 142 19.68 49.34 -1.99
C MET A 142 19.30 50.09 -3.25
N ASP A 143 19.23 49.35 -4.36
CA ASP A 143 18.71 49.80 -5.64
C ASP A 143 17.69 48.75 -6.12
N PRO A 144 16.39 49.07 -6.27
CA PRO A 144 15.31 48.08 -6.46
C PRO A 144 15.21 47.55 -7.89
N GLY A 145 16.35 47.22 -8.50
CA GLY A 145 16.40 46.46 -9.74
C GLY A 145 15.93 45.03 -9.50
N ILE A 146 14.81 44.64 -10.10
CA ILE A 146 14.40 43.23 -10.19
C ILE A 146 15.52 42.48 -10.91
N ARG A 147 16.27 41.64 -10.18
CA ARG A 147 17.13 40.64 -10.82
C ARG A 147 16.23 39.75 -11.66
N ALA A 148 16.36 39.83 -12.98
CA ALA A 148 15.78 38.82 -13.85
C ALA A 148 16.27 37.45 -13.37
N LEU A 149 15.35 36.48 -13.31
CA LEU A 149 15.76 35.08 -13.13
C LEU A 149 16.67 34.72 -14.30
N ASP A 150 17.77 34.00 -14.04
CA ASP A 150 18.59 33.44 -15.09
C ASP A 150 17.70 32.59 -16.01
N PRO A 151 17.74 32.80 -17.33
CA PRO A 151 16.79 32.17 -18.25
C PRO A 151 16.88 30.64 -18.15
N THR A 152 15.73 29.98 -18.17
CA THR A 152 15.68 28.51 -18.09
C THR A 152 16.45 27.91 -19.26
N GLU A 153 17.46 27.09 -18.92
CA GLU A 153 18.35 26.50 -19.91
C GLU A 153 17.64 25.34 -20.62
N ALA A 154 17.93 25.15 -21.91
CA ALA A 154 17.48 23.98 -22.64
C ALA A 154 18.03 22.68 -22.00
N ARG A 155 17.20 21.63 -21.97
CA ARG A 155 17.54 20.32 -21.38
C ARG A 155 17.25 19.20 -22.36
N ALA A 156 18.01 18.12 -22.25
CA ALA A 156 17.83 16.93 -23.07
C ALA A 156 17.96 15.64 -22.24
N VAL A 157 17.24 14.60 -22.64
CA VAL A 157 17.36 13.25 -22.10
C VAL A 157 17.20 12.24 -23.23
N ASN A 158 18.27 11.49 -23.52
CA ASN A 158 18.38 10.62 -24.68
C ASN A 158 17.93 11.34 -25.97
N ASN A 159 16.81 10.93 -26.59
CA ASN A 159 16.32 11.51 -27.85
C ASN A 159 15.35 12.69 -27.66
N VAL A 160 15.02 13.07 -26.42
CA VAL A 160 14.11 14.18 -26.10
C VAL A 160 14.92 15.44 -25.83
N HIS A 161 14.62 16.52 -26.56
CA HIS A 161 15.19 17.85 -26.37
C HIS A 161 14.07 18.85 -26.09
N LEU A 162 14.26 19.73 -25.11
CA LEU A 162 13.31 20.77 -24.72
C LEU A 162 14.01 22.12 -24.61
N THR A 163 13.40 23.17 -25.16
CA THR A 163 13.81 24.55 -24.98
C THR A 163 13.42 25.08 -23.59
N GLY A 164 14.05 26.18 -23.16
CA GLY A 164 13.72 26.82 -21.89
C GLY A 164 12.25 27.21 -21.75
N SER A 165 11.64 27.71 -22.84
CA SER A 165 10.23 28.12 -22.86
C SER A 165 9.27 26.95 -22.67
N GLU A 166 9.56 25.78 -23.25
CA GLU A 166 8.73 24.57 -23.06
C GLU A 166 8.84 24.06 -21.62
N ILE A 167 10.04 24.14 -21.03
CA ILE A 167 10.30 23.78 -19.63
C ILE A 167 9.56 24.71 -18.68
N ASP A 168 9.62 26.04 -18.90
CA ASP A 168 8.90 27.03 -18.08
C ASP A 168 7.38 26.84 -18.15
N GLU A 169 6.83 26.59 -19.34
CA GLU A 169 5.40 26.28 -19.53
C GLU A 169 4.98 25.00 -18.80
N MET A 170 5.78 23.94 -18.87
CA MET A 170 5.49 22.68 -18.16
C MET A 170 5.61 22.80 -16.65
N PHE A 171 6.54 23.61 -16.13
CA PHE A 171 6.59 23.94 -14.71
C PHE A 171 5.36 24.75 -14.25
N GLN A 172 4.87 25.69 -15.06
CA GLN A 172 3.62 26.41 -14.78
C GLN A 172 2.41 25.45 -14.77
N ILE A 173 2.30 24.55 -15.75
CA ILE A 173 1.25 23.52 -15.81
C ILE A 173 1.30 22.62 -14.57
N PHE A 174 2.49 22.17 -14.16
CA PHE A 174 2.66 21.35 -12.96
C PHE A 174 2.12 22.05 -11.71
N PHE A 175 2.58 23.26 -11.42
CA PHE A 175 2.17 23.98 -10.21
C PHE A 175 0.72 24.46 -10.25
N HIS A 176 0.13 24.66 -11.44
CA HIS A 176 -1.27 25.07 -11.58
C HIS A 176 -2.27 23.90 -11.50
N GLN A 177 -1.95 22.73 -12.07
CA GLN A 177 -2.91 21.62 -12.23
C GLN A 177 -2.63 20.39 -11.34
N TYR A 178 -1.39 20.19 -10.88
CA TYR A 178 -0.96 18.93 -10.23
C TYR A 178 -0.53 19.12 -8.77
N ALA A 179 0.21 20.18 -8.46
CA ALA A 179 0.81 20.38 -7.13
C ALA A 179 -0.22 20.49 -5.99
N SER A 180 -1.47 20.85 -6.27
CA SER A 180 -2.56 20.90 -5.29
C SER A 180 -2.98 19.52 -4.75
N PHE A 181 -2.79 18.43 -5.52
CA PHE A 181 -3.04 17.06 -5.07
C PHE A 181 -1.88 16.47 -4.26
N LEU A 182 -0.67 17.01 -4.40
CA LEU A 182 0.54 16.49 -3.77
C LEU A 182 1.53 17.64 -3.50
N PRO A 183 1.28 18.47 -2.46
CA PRO A 183 1.98 19.74 -2.22
C PRO A 183 3.39 19.56 -1.62
N ILE A 184 4.18 18.65 -2.18
CA ILE A 184 5.52 18.27 -1.68
C ILE A 184 6.67 19.11 -2.26
N LEU A 185 6.37 20.12 -3.09
CA LEU A 185 7.34 21.00 -3.77
C LEU A 185 7.03 22.48 -3.52
N ASP A 186 8.08 23.29 -3.39
CA ASP A 186 7.96 24.76 -3.24
C ASP A 186 7.74 25.42 -4.62
N PRO A 187 6.62 26.14 -4.84
CA PRO A 187 6.33 26.80 -6.12
C PRO A 187 7.33 27.88 -6.53
N ARG A 188 8.27 28.25 -5.66
CA ARG A 188 9.33 29.25 -5.92
C ARG A 188 10.61 28.62 -6.49
N CYS A 189 10.70 27.29 -6.59
CA CYS A 189 11.85 26.61 -7.18
C CYS A 189 11.90 26.80 -8.71
N THR A 190 12.98 27.38 -9.21
CA THR A 190 13.20 27.56 -10.66
C THR A 190 13.57 26.23 -11.34
N PRO A 191 13.28 26.03 -12.64
CA PRO A 191 13.57 24.76 -13.30
C PRO A 191 15.07 24.44 -13.33
N ASN A 192 15.91 25.46 -13.55
CA ASN A 192 17.37 25.36 -13.43
C ASN A 192 17.81 24.87 -12.04
N ALA A 193 17.24 25.42 -10.96
CA ALA A 193 17.56 25.03 -9.59
C ALA A 193 17.09 23.61 -9.25
N VAL A 194 15.96 23.15 -9.78
CA VAL A 194 15.52 21.75 -9.60
C VAL A 194 16.42 20.79 -10.36
N TYR A 195 16.75 21.09 -11.63
CA TYR A 195 17.64 20.25 -12.43
C TYR A 195 19.02 20.05 -11.79
N ALA A 196 19.61 21.13 -11.25
CA ALA A 196 20.90 21.07 -10.56
C ALA A 196 20.86 20.28 -9.23
N GLN A 197 19.69 20.13 -8.60
CA GLN A 197 19.51 19.41 -7.34
C GLN A 197 19.11 17.94 -7.50
N SER A 198 18.36 17.62 -8.57
CA SER A 198 18.09 16.24 -9.03
C SER A 198 17.51 16.27 -10.45
N PRO A 199 18.25 15.80 -11.46
CA PRO A 199 17.72 15.63 -12.82
C PRO A 199 16.50 14.70 -12.85
N PHE A 200 16.46 13.68 -11.98
CA PHE A 200 15.29 12.80 -11.87
C PHE A 200 14.04 13.55 -11.41
N LEU A 201 14.13 14.40 -10.37
CA LEU A 201 12.98 15.20 -9.91
C LEU A 201 12.52 16.18 -11.00
N PHE A 202 13.46 16.83 -11.69
CA PHE A 202 13.14 17.70 -12.83
C PHE A 202 12.38 16.94 -13.92
N TRP A 203 12.90 15.80 -14.39
CA TRP A 203 12.25 15.03 -15.45
C TRP A 203 10.95 14.35 -15.01
N ALA A 204 10.76 14.09 -13.71
CA ALA A 204 9.48 13.67 -13.14
C ALA A 204 8.43 14.79 -13.20
N ILE A 205 8.79 16.04 -12.86
CA ILE A 205 7.90 17.21 -12.99
C ILE A 205 7.47 17.40 -14.45
N ILE A 206 8.44 17.41 -15.38
CA ILE A 206 8.19 17.52 -16.82
C ILE A 206 7.32 16.36 -17.32
N GLY A 207 7.60 15.12 -16.90
CA GLY A 207 6.80 13.95 -17.24
C GLY A 207 5.33 14.07 -16.79
N VAL A 208 5.10 14.50 -15.54
CA VAL A 208 3.74 14.71 -15.02
C VAL A 208 3.02 15.84 -15.77
N ALA A 209 3.68 16.97 -16.04
CA ALA A 209 3.11 18.07 -16.79
C ALA A 209 2.80 17.72 -18.26
N SER A 210 3.63 16.88 -18.89
CA SER A 210 3.47 16.49 -20.30
C SER A 210 2.12 15.81 -20.60
N ARG A 211 1.49 15.19 -19.59
CA ARG A 211 0.14 14.60 -19.65
C ARG A 211 -0.95 15.58 -20.12
N THR A 212 -0.76 16.89 -19.94
CA THR A 212 -1.70 17.94 -20.38
C THR A 212 -1.04 19.00 -21.29
N TYR A 213 0.17 18.73 -21.80
CA TYR A 213 0.92 19.67 -22.62
C TYR A 213 0.49 19.64 -24.09
N ALA A 214 -0.57 20.39 -24.41
CA ALA A 214 -1.22 20.40 -25.73
C ALA A 214 -0.31 20.72 -26.93
N LYS A 215 0.86 21.34 -26.73
CA LYS A 215 1.82 21.64 -27.80
C LYS A 215 2.61 20.41 -28.28
N ASN A 216 2.79 19.40 -27.44
CA ASN A 216 3.50 18.16 -27.79
C ASN A 216 2.90 16.95 -27.04
N PRO A 217 1.81 16.36 -27.55
CA PRO A 217 1.14 15.23 -26.89
C PRO A 217 1.97 13.93 -26.90
N THR A 218 2.98 13.78 -27.77
CA THR A 218 3.82 12.56 -27.81
C THR A 218 4.91 12.56 -26.74
N LEU A 219 5.15 13.71 -26.07
CA LEU A 219 6.22 13.89 -25.09
C LEU A 219 6.11 12.93 -23.89
N LEU A 220 4.90 12.61 -23.43
CA LEU A 220 4.68 11.70 -22.31
C LEU A 220 5.27 10.31 -22.56
N MET A 221 5.02 9.75 -23.75
CA MET A 221 5.54 8.45 -24.17
C MET A 221 7.05 8.50 -24.40
N ALA A 222 7.54 9.58 -25.03
CA ALA A 222 8.97 9.78 -25.26
C ALA A 222 9.78 9.92 -23.95
N LEU A 223 9.16 10.37 -22.85
CA LEU A 223 9.79 10.49 -21.53
C LEU A 223 9.68 9.23 -20.68
N ALA A 224 8.61 8.44 -20.82
CA ALA A 224 8.23 7.36 -19.90
C ALA A 224 9.40 6.45 -19.48
N ARG A 225 10.04 5.79 -20.46
CA ARG A 225 11.19 4.90 -20.20
C ARG A 225 12.32 5.62 -19.47
N ASN A 226 12.67 6.83 -19.91
CA ASN A 226 13.80 7.59 -19.37
C ASN A 226 13.59 8.00 -17.90
N VAL A 227 12.36 8.40 -17.54
CA VAL A 227 12.02 8.80 -16.17
C VAL A 227 11.92 7.60 -15.24
N ILE A 228 11.38 6.47 -15.71
CA ILE A 228 11.36 5.20 -14.97
C ILE A 228 12.79 4.68 -14.72
N GLU A 229 13.66 4.71 -15.74
CA GLU A 229 15.06 4.30 -15.61
C GLU A 229 15.82 5.20 -14.61
N MET A 230 15.62 6.52 -14.68
CA MET A 230 16.14 7.46 -13.68
C MET A 230 15.61 7.18 -12.26
N ALA A 231 14.36 6.76 -12.09
CA ALA A 231 13.81 6.40 -10.79
C ALA A 231 14.57 5.22 -10.16
N PHE A 232 14.83 4.15 -10.91
CA PHE A 232 15.62 3.01 -10.43
C PHE A 232 17.09 3.36 -10.18
N LEU A 233 17.73 4.11 -11.09
CA LEU A 233 19.14 4.49 -10.94
C LEU A 233 19.36 5.52 -9.80
N SER A 234 18.32 6.27 -9.42
CA SER A 234 18.40 7.29 -8.35
C SER A 234 18.93 6.72 -7.02
N VAL A 235 18.66 5.45 -6.72
CA VAL A 235 19.06 4.77 -5.47
C VAL A 235 20.58 4.61 -5.36
N GLY A 236 21.25 4.31 -6.47
CA GLY A 236 22.71 4.19 -6.54
C GLY A 236 23.44 5.54 -6.74
N SER A 237 22.71 6.58 -7.17
CA SER A 237 23.29 7.82 -7.70
C SER A 237 24.03 8.72 -6.69
N GLY A 238 23.92 8.46 -5.39
CA GLY A 238 24.51 9.31 -4.34
C GLY A 238 23.85 10.69 -4.16
N ASN A 239 22.85 11.02 -4.98
CA ASN A 239 22.08 12.27 -4.91
C ASN A 239 21.23 12.39 -3.64
N SER A 240 20.68 13.59 -3.41
CA SER A 240 19.81 13.86 -2.26
C SER A 240 18.57 12.94 -2.28
N ALA A 241 18.50 12.03 -1.30
CA ALA A 241 17.37 11.11 -1.14
C ALA A 241 16.03 11.85 -1.00
N TRP A 242 16.03 13.09 -0.48
CA TRP A 242 14.86 13.96 -0.42
C TRP A 242 14.23 14.20 -1.80
N HIS A 243 15.03 14.63 -2.78
CA HIS A 243 14.56 14.88 -4.15
C HIS A 243 14.21 13.58 -4.88
N ASN A 244 14.90 12.48 -4.58
CA ASN A 244 14.58 11.17 -5.15
C ASN A 244 13.22 10.66 -4.63
N ILE A 245 12.93 10.82 -3.33
CA ILE A 245 11.64 10.51 -2.72
C ILE A 245 10.52 11.36 -3.34
N GLN A 246 10.73 12.67 -3.50
CA GLN A 246 9.77 13.54 -4.19
C GLN A 246 9.53 13.10 -5.64
N GLY A 247 10.57 12.76 -6.40
CA GLY A 247 10.44 12.27 -7.78
C GLY A 247 9.67 10.95 -7.87
N MET A 248 9.94 10.00 -6.96
CA MET A 248 9.18 8.75 -6.88
C MET A 248 7.72 8.97 -6.52
N LEU A 249 7.43 9.88 -5.58
CA LEU A 249 6.06 10.26 -5.22
C LEU A 249 5.27 10.83 -6.41
N LEU A 250 5.89 11.66 -7.25
CA LEU A 250 5.27 12.15 -8.49
C LEU A 250 4.94 11.00 -9.45
N VAL A 251 5.94 10.17 -9.78
CA VAL A 251 5.79 9.05 -10.73
C VAL A 251 4.76 8.01 -10.24
N LEU A 252 4.71 7.73 -8.94
CA LEU A 252 3.76 6.79 -8.36
C LEU A 252 2.33 7.34 -8.28
N THR A 253 2.16 8.66 -8.16
CA THR A 253 0.86 9.33 -8.12
C THR A 253 0.27 9.54 -9.52
N TRP A 254 1.14 9.75 -10.52
CA TRP A 254 0.81 9.94 -11.92
C TRP A 254 1.65 9.02 -12.82
N PRO A 255 1.38 7.69 -12.83
CA PRO A 255 2.08 6.72 -13.68
C PRO A 255 2.16 7.16 -15.14
N PHE A 256 3.27 6.81 -15.79
CA PHE A 256 3.31 6.80 -17.25
C PHE A 256 2.45 5.64 -17.77
N PRO A 257 1.66 5.83 -18.84
CA PRO A 257 1.04 4.74 -19.59
C PRO A 257 2.09 3.74 -20.10
N LYS A 258 1.65 2.50 -20.38
CA LYS A 258 2.54 1.37 -20.66
C LYS A 258 2.69 1.08 -22.15
N ASP A 259 3.92 0.80 -22.53
CA ASP A 259 4.26 -0.02 -23.69
C ASP A 259 3.97 -1.49 -23.34
N VAL A 260 3.44 -2.24 -24.32
CA VAL A 260 3.16 -3.68 -24.26
C VAL A 260 4.33 -4.47 -23.68
N ASN A 261 5.54 -4.10 -24.09
CA ASN A 261 6.76 -4.86 -23.86
C ASN A 261 7.41 -4.58 -22.50
N VAL A 262 6.74 -3.85 -21.60
CA VAL A 262 7.34 -3.30 -20.37
C VAL A 262 6.57 -3.73 -19.12
N THR A 263 7.20 -4.62 -18.35
CA THR A 263 6.70 -5.15 -17.07
C THR A 263 6.26 -4.05 -16.08
N ASP A 264 5.20 -4.30 -15.31
CA ASP A 264 4.69 -3.34 -14.32
C ASP A 264 5.68 -3.06 -13.16
N VAL A 265 6.36 -1.92 -13.27
CA VAL A 265 7.35 -1.42 -12.29
C VAL A 265 6.74 -0.70 -11.08
N MET A 266 5.44 -0.42 -11.06
CA MET A 266 4.84 0.51 -10.06
C MET A 266 4.85 -0.08 -8.65
N PHE A 267 4.62 -1.38 -8.51
CA PHE A 267 4.62 -2.06 -7.22
C PHE A 267 6.05 -2.28 -6.65
N PRO A 268 7.06 -2.69 -7.45
CA PRO A 268 8.46 -2.58 -7.04
C PRO A 268 8.88 -1.16 -6.63
N LEU A 269 8.49 -0.14 -7.41
CA LEU A 269 8.85 1.26 -7.19
C LEU A 269 8.24 1.83 -5.89
N SER A 270 7.02 1.44 -5.51
CA SER A 270 6.41 1.88 -4.24
C SER A 270 7.05 1.23 -3.01
N GLY A 271 7.47 -0.04 -3.11
CA GLY A 271 8.27 -0.69 -2.07
C GLY A 271 9.66 -0.05 -1.94
N MET A 272 10.26 0.36 -3.07
CA MET A 272 11.55 1.05 -3.11
C MET A 272 11.46 2.45 -2.48
N LEU A 273 10.43 3.24 -2.81
CA LEU A 273 10.10 4.52 -2.15
C LEU A 273 10.07 4.37 -0.62
N LEU A 274 9.27 3.42 -0.12
CA LEU A 274 9.11 3.20 1.31
C LEU A 274 10.44 2.86 1.99
N HIS A 275 11.23 1.95 1.40
CA HIS A 275 12.51 1.56 1.97
C HIS A 275 13.57 2.66 1.93
N ILE A 276 13.58 3.53 0.92
CA ILE A 276 14.47 4.71 0.87
C ILE A 276 14.05 5.75 1.92
N ALA A 277 12.75 5.98 2.11
CA ALA A 277 12.22 6.85 3.16
C ALA A 277 12.61 6.35 4.56
N MET A 278 12.50 5.03 4.82
CA MET A 278 12.94 4.41 6.07
C MET A 278 14.46 4.51 6.26
N GLN A 279 15.25 4.21 5.21
CA GLN A 279 16.73 4.29 5.25
C GLN A 279 17.25 5.69 5.57
N ASN A 280 16.50 6.74 5.23
CA ASN A 280 16.82 8.14 5.53
C ASN A 280 16.10 8.69 6.77
N GLY A 281 15.53 7.81 7.60
CA GLY A 281 14.97 8.16 8.91
C GLY A 281 13.64 8.91 8.88
N LEU A 282 12.91 8.95 7.75
CA LEU A 282 11.64 9.69 7.68
C LEU A 282 10.55 9.11 8.60
N HIS A 283 10.55 7.78 8.79
CA HIS A 283 9.68 7.08 9.74
C HIS A 283 9.94 7.39 11.23
N ILE A 284 11.03 8.09 11.57
CA ILE A 284 11.30 8.56 12.94
C ILE A 284 11.84 9.99 12.87
N PRO A 285 11.01 11.01 12.56
CA PRO A 285 11.48 12.38 12.29
C PRO A 285 12.36 12.96 13.41
N MET A 286 12.01 12.68 14.67
CA MET A 286 12.69 13.12 15.88
C MET A 286 14.15 12.62 16.00
N SER A 287 14.41 11.38 15.56
CA SER A 287 15.71 10.71 15.58
C SER A 287 16.31 10.53 14.18
N SER A 288 15.83 11.29 13.19
CA SER A 288 16.24 11.14 11.78
C SER A 288 17.74 11.42 11.55
N ASN A 289 18.43 12.05 12.51
CA ASN A 289 19.88 12.21 12.54
C ASN A 289 20.65 10.91 12.84
N GLU A 290 20.07 9.93 13.52
CA GLU A 290 20.70 8.62 13.79
C GLU A 290 20.96 7.82 12.51
N PHE A 291 20.15 8.06 11.47
CA PHE A 291 20.26 7.44 10.14
C PHE A 291 21.35 8.10 9.26
N VAL A 292 21.90 9.24 9.67
CA VAL A 292 22.86 10.02 8.87
C VAL A 292 24.30 9.78 9.34
N LYS A 293 25.13 9.18 8.47
CA LYS A 293 26.54 8.83 8.76
C LYS A 293 27.46 10.02 9.10
N ARG A 294 27.02 11.28 8.90
CA ARG A 294 27.78 12.48 9.30
C ARG A 294 27.57 12.75 10.80
N LYS A 295 28.57 12.39 11.62
CA LYS A 295 28.61 12.77 13.04
C LYS A 295 28.46 14.30 13.18
N ARG A 296 27.58 14.73 14.10
CA ARG A 296 27.27 16.14 14.43
C ARG A 296 26.53 16.95 13.34
N LEU A 297 25.41 16.45 12.84
CA LEU A 297 24.31 17.36 12.51
C LEU A 297 23.60 17.79 13.81
N PRO A 298 23.09 19.04 13.91
CA PRO A 298 22.21 19.43 15.00
C PRO A 298 20.89 18.65 14.95
N ALA A 299 20.10 18.71 16.03
CA ALA A 299 18.72 18.20 16.00
C ALA A 299 17.90 18.96 14.93
N PRO A 300 17.00 18.29 14.20
CA PRO A 300 16.21 18.92 13.15
C PRO A 300 15.33 20.03 13.72
N SER A 301 15.22 21.14 12.99
CA SER A 301 14.34 22.25 13.37
C SER A 301 12.85 21.83 13.31
N GLU A 302 11.96 22.53 14.02
CA GLU A 302 10.54 22.18 14.04
C GLU A 302 9.90 22.17 12.64
N ALA A 303 10.19 23.18 11.81
CA ALA A 303 9.77 23.24 10.41
C ALA A 303 10.43 22.16 9.53
N GLU A 304 11.55 21.57 9.94
CA GLU A 304 12.19 20.43 9.27
C GLU A 304 11.58 19.09 9.74
N MET A 305 11.17 18.99 11.00
CA MET A 305 10.43 17.84 11.52
C MET A 305 9.03 17.76 10.89
N ILE A 306 8.30 18.88 10.79
CA ILE A 306 6.99 18.96 10.12
C ILE A 306 7.11 18.49 8.66
N ARG A 307 8.03 19.07 7.86
CA ARG A 307 8.22 18.66 6.47
C ARG A 307 8.64 17.19 6.31
N ARG A 308 9.42 16.64 7.26
CA ARG A 308 9.73 15.19 7.29
C ARG A 308 8.49 14.35 7.57
N SER A 309 7.65 14.75 8.53
CA SER A 309 6.37 14.10 8.85
C SER A 309 5.39 14.13 7.67
N GLU A 310 5.27 15.26 6.98
CA GLU A 310 4.42 15.40 5.79
C GLU A 310 4.91 14.51 4.64
N LEU A 311 6.22 14.54 4.34
CA LEU A 311 6.80 13.69 3.31
C LEU A 311 6.69 12.20 3.66
N TRP A 312 6.83 11.83 4.95
CA TRP A 312 6.60 10.46 5.44
C TRP A 312 5.15 10.02 5.26
N ALA A 313 4.17 10.85 5.66
CA ALA A 313 2.76 10.57 5.47
C ALA A 313 2.41 10.33 3.99
N HIS A 314 2.91 11.18 3.08
CA HIS A 314 2.75 10.97 1.64
C HIS A 314 3.42 9.67 1.15
N CYS A 315 4.61 9.31 1.67
CA CYS A 315 5.25 8.02 1.35
C CYS A 315 4.38 6.83 1.76
N VAL A 316 3.80 6.86 2.97
CA VAL A 316 2.93 5.79 3.47
C VAL A 316 1.64 5.70 2.66
N ILE A 317 0.97 6.84 2.40
CA ILE A 317 -0.29 6.90 1.61
C ILE A 317 -0.07 6.37 0.19
N VAL A 318 0.97 6.82 -0.51
CA VAL A 318 1.25 6.37 -1.88
C VAL A 318 1.65 4.90 -1.92
N TYR A 319 2.41 4.41 -0.93
CA TYR A 319 2.71 2.97 -0.79
C TYR A 319 1.45 2.14 -0.53
N GLN A 320 0.61 2.54 0.43
CA GLN A 320 -0.63 1.81 0.78
C GLN A 320 -1.59 1.75 -0.40
N ARG A 321 -1.76 2.85 -1.13
CA ARG A 321 -2.53 2.90 -2.40
C ARG A 321 -1.93 1.99 -3.46
N ALA A 322 -0.61 1.97 -3.65
CA ALA A 322 0.06 1.09 -4.59
C ALA A 322 -0.12 -0.41 -4.24
N CYS A 323 -0.27 -0.77 -2.96
CA CYS A 323 -0.66 -2.13 -2.58
C CYS A 323 -2.14 -2.42 -2.86
N VAL A 324 -3.05 -1.53 -2.47
CA VAL A 324 -4.52 -1.72 -2.61
C VAL A 324 -4.96 -1.76 -4.08
N THR A 325 -4.42 -0.87 -4.92
CA THR A 325 -4.59 -0.89 -6.40
C THR A 325 -4.03 -2.15 -7.07
N LYS A 326 -3.13 -2.87 -6.40
CA LYS A 326 -2.61 -4.19 -6.80
C LYS A 326 -3.25 -5.34 -6.01
N GLY A 327 -4.32 -5.09 -5.27
CA GLY A 327 -5.02 -6.11 -4.48
C GLY A 327 -4.15 -6.85 -3.44
N GLN A 328 -3.01 -6.27 -3.07
CA GLN A 328 -2.07 -6.79 -2.08
C GLN A 328 -2.33 -6.15 -0.71
N PRO A 329 -2.07 -6.85 0.41
CA PRO A 329 -2.11 -6.25 1.73
C PRO A 329 -0.89 -5.32 1.92
N PRO A 330 -1.07 -4.02 2.16
CA PRO A 330 0.04 -3.17 2.62
C PRO A 330 0.42 -3.49 4.08
N ARG A 331 1.60 -3.01 4.48
CA ARG A 331 2.01 -2.96 5.90
C ARG A 331 1.16 -1.94 6.67
N SER A 332 0.80 -2.28 7.91
CA SER A 332 0.13 -1.34 8.83
C SER A 332 1.08 -0.19 9.18
N LEU A 333 0.56 1.01 9.42
CA LEU A 333 1.36 2.12 9.95
C LEU A 333 2.01 1.74 11.30
N ILE A 334 1.33 0.89 12.08
CA ILE A 334 1.83 0.34 13.36
C ILE A 334 3.04 -0.58 13.15
N ASP A 335 3.16 -1.25 11.99
CA ASP A 335 4.30 -2.12 11.67
C ASP A 335 5.52 -1.33 11.14
N LEU A 336 5.36 -0.03 10.87
CA LEU A 336 6.39 0.84 10.32
C LEU A 336 7.08 1.72 11.39
N GLU A 337 6.50 1.83 12.58
CA GLU A 337 6.93 2.75 13.64
C GLU A 337 7.25 1.98 14.95
N PRO A 338 8.45 2.14 15.55
CA PRO A 338 8.86 1.32 16.71
C PRO A 338 8.08 1.53 18.02
N ASP A 339 7.30 2.60 18.13
CA ASP A 339 6.53 2.99 19.30
C ASP A 339 5.21 3.65 18.85
N GLY A 340 4.08 3.23 19.40
CA GLY A 340 2.76 3.78 19.10
C GLY A 340 2.62 5.28 19.42
N ASN A 341 3.48 5.84 20.27
CA ASN A 341 3.55 7.28 20.50
C ASN A 341 3.94 8.06 19.23
N LEU A 342 4.70 7.46 18.31
CA LEU A 342 5.11 8.08 17.04
C LEU A 342 3.89 8.35 16.13
N LYS A 343 2.94 7.42 16.05
CA LYS A 343 1.71 7.55 15.25
C LYS A 343 0.85 8.73 15.70
N HIS A 344 0.73 8.95 17.00
CA HIS A 344 0.09 10.15 17.55
C HIS A 344 0.87 11.42 17.21
N MET A 345 2.18 11.42 17.46
CA MET A 345 3.10 12.52 17.14
C MET A 345 3.20 12.87 15.64
N LEU A 346 2.85 11.94 14.75
CA LEU A 346 2.73 12.13 13.31
C LEU A 346 1.43 12.87 12.97
N PHE A 347 0.30 12.37 13.47
CA PHE A 347 -1.02 13.00 13.26
C PHE A 347 -1.12 14.43 13.84
N GLU A 348 -0.36 14.74 14.89
CA GLU A 348 -0.30 16.10 15.49
C GLU A 348 0.56 17.09 14.67
N ARG A 349 1.44 16.61 13.79
CA ARG A 349 2.41 17.44 13.05
C ARG A 349 2.11 17.64 11.57
N VAL A 350 1.19 16.88 10.99
CA VAL A 350 0.75 17.04 9.60
C VAL A 350 -0.57 17.80 9.53
N SER A 351 -0.93 18.34 8.36
CA SER A 351 -2.21 19.04 8.18
C SER A 351 -3.43 18.14 8.49
N PRO A 352 -4.56 18.67 8.97
CA PRO A 352 -5.73 17.85 9.34
C PRO A 352 -6.25 16.97 8.20
N SER A 353 -6.25 17.46 6.96
CA SER A 353 -6.63 16.66 5.77
C SER A 353 -5.64 15.52 5.50
N LEU A 354 -4.33 15.76 5.64
CA LEU A 354 -3.31 14.72 5.46
C LEU A 354 -3.35 13.68 6.60
N ALA A 355 -3.65 14.10 7.83
CA ALA A 355 -3.92 13.20 8.95
C ALA A 355 -5.19 12.35 8.71
N LEU A 356 -6.25 12.94 8.16
CA LEU A 356 -7.50 12.24 7.82
C LEU A 356 -7.28 11.24 6.68
N GLU A 357 -6.52 11.61 5.65
CA GLU A 357 -6.13 10.72 4.56
C GLU A 357 -5.30 9.53 5.07
N LEU A 358 -4.30 9.77 5.92
CA LEU A 358 -3.49 8.71 6.53
C LEU A 358 -4.32 7.80 7.46
N LYS A 359 -5.29 8.34 8.21
CA LYS A 359 -6.27 7.54 8.98
C LYS A 359 -7.14 6.66 8.08
N CYS A 360 -7.54 7.15 6.91
CA CYS A 360 -8.32 6.40 5.93
C CYS A 360 -7.53 5.20 5.38
N GLU A 361 -6.31 5.43 4.88
CA GLU A 361 -5.49 4.34 4.33
C GLU A 361 -5.07 3.32 5.42
N ASP A 362 -4.82 3.76 6.67
CA ASP A 362 -4.62 2.89 7.84
C ASP A 362 -5.85 2.02 8.15
N LEU A 363 -7.07 2.55 7.99
CA LEU A 363 -8.31 1.81 8.20
C LEU A 363 -8.56 0.78 7.09
N ILE A 364 -8.33 1.15 5.82
CA ILE A 364 -8.38 0.22 4.68
C ILE A 364 -7.34 -0.89 4.85
N THR A 365 -6.14 -0.55 5.31
CA THR A 365 -5.05 -1.49 5.59
C THR A 365 -5.43 -2.49 6.67
N ARG A 366 -5.88 -2.02 7.84
CA ARG A 366 -6.32 -2.89 8.94
C ARG A 366 -7.51 -3.78 8.56
N CYS A 367 -8.47 -3.25 7.79
CA CYS A 367 -9.58 -4.03 7.27
C CYS A 367 -9.10 -5.13 6.31
N SER A 368 -8.20 -4.79 5.37
CA SER A 368 -7.65 -5.72 4.38
C SER A 368 -6.83 -6.84 5.01
N VAL A 369 -6.03 -6.54 6.04
CA VAL A 369 -5.31 -7.56 6.83
C VAL A 369 -6.29 -8.46 7.58
N ALA A 370 -7.28 -7.89 8.27
CA ALA A 370 -8.29 -8.68 8.99
C ALA A 370 -9.11 -9.60 8.05
N VAL A 371 -9.45 -9.13 6.84
CA VAL A 371 -10.12 -9.94 5.80
C VAL A 371 -9.23 -11.08 5.30
N LEU A 372 -7.92 -10.85 5.17
CA LEU A 372 -6.95 -11.85 4.77
C LEU A 372 -6.80 -12.94 5.84
N GLU A 373 -6.63 -12.55 7.10
CA GLU A 373 -6.54 -13.45 8.26
C GLU A 373 -7.84 -14.24 8.50
N PHE A 374 -9.00 -13.64 8.20
CA PHE A 374 -10.31 -14.29 8.30
C PHE A 374 -10.50 -15.42 7.25
N GLY A 375 -9.77 -15.38 6.12
CA GLY A 375 -9.72 -16.48 5.16
C GLY A 375 -10.92 -16.59 4.22
N VAL A 376 -11.29 -15.49 3.56
CA VAL A 376 -12.52 -15.36 2.74
C VAL A 376 -12.61 -16.18 1.43
N ARG A 377 -11.82 -17.25 1.25
CA ARG A 377 -11.95 -18.13 0.06
C ARG A 377 -13.25 -18.93 0.07
N THR A 378 -13.57 -19.57 1.19
CA THR A 378 -14.78 -20.38 1.39
C THR A 378 -15.32 -20.11 2.79
N LEU A 379 -16.58 -19.70 2.92
CA LEU A 379 -17.19 -19.32 4.19
C LEU A 379 -18.39 -20.22 4.52
N SER A 380 -18.46 -20.70 5.76
CA SER A 380 -19.68 -21.28 6.32
C SER A 380 -20.66 -20.19 6.77
N ILE A 381 -21.95 -20.54 6.90
CA ILE A 381 -23.03 -19.59 7.26
C ILE A 381 -22.72 -18.81 8.56
N ASP A 382 -22.05 -19.43 9.54
CA ASP A 382 -21.68 -18.77 10.80
C ASP A 382 -20.40 -17.93 10.69
N GLN A 383 -19.48 -18.31 9.79
CA GLN A 383 -18.39 -17.41 9.40
C GLN A 383 -18.93 -16.17 8.68
N GLU A 384 -19.96 -16.28 7.84
CA GLU A 384 -20.56 -15.13 7.15
C GLU A 384 -21.20 -14.11 8.10
N LYS A 385 -21.89 -14.59 9.15
CA LYS A 385 -22.40 -13.73 10.23
C LYS A 385 -21.25 -13.01 10.95
N SER A 386 -20.20 -13.76 11.28
CA SER A 386 -19.00 -13.23 11.96
C SER A 386 -18.27 -12.19 11.08
N PHE A 387 -18.23 -12.42 9.78
CA PHE A 387 -17.64 -11.53 8.78
C PHE A 387 -18.47 -10.25 8.57
N ASP A 388 -19.80 -10.36 8.58
CA ASP A 388 -20.69 -9.19 8.54
C ASP A 388 -20.51 -8.30 9.77
N ILE A 389 -20.35 -8.89 10.97
CA ILE A 389 -20.03 -8.15 12.21
C ILE A 389 -18.66 -7.44 12.07
N LEU A 390 -17.64 -8.14 11.59
CA LEU A 390 -16.30 -7.59 11.35
C LEU A 390 -16.35 -6.39 10.39
N LEU A 391 -17.00 -6.52 9.24
CA LEU A 391 -17.10 -5.45 8.25
C LEU A 391 -17.90 -4.24 8.77
N ARG A 392 -19.00 -4.46 9.51
CA ARG A 392 -19.75 -3.36 10.15
C ARG A 392 -18.92 -2.60 11.19
N ALA A 393 -18.04 -3.28 11.92
CA ALA A 393 -17.13 -2.62 12.87
C ALA A 393 -16.07 -1.74 12.18
N PHE A 394 -15.67 -2.08 10.95
CA PHE A 394 -14.83 -1.23 10.10
C PHE A 394 -15.64 -0.11 9.41
N ASP A 395 -16.88 -0.36 8.97
CA ASP A 395 -17.75 0.67 8.39
C ASP A 395 -18.10 1.78 9.40
N ALA A 396 -18.35 1.41 10.67
CA ALA A 396 -18.56 2.37 11.76
C ALA A 396 -17.36 3.31 11.94
N GLN A 397 -16.13 2.76 12.01
CA GLN A 397 -14.90 3.57 12.05
C GLN A 397 -14.77 4.47 10.81
N ALA A 398 -15.24 4.04 9.64
CA ALA A 398 -15.21 4.87 8.43
C ALA A 398 -16.22 6.02 8.49
N VAL A 399 -17.41 5.82 9.07
CA VAL A 399 -18.38 6.89 9.35
C VAL A 399 -17.82 7.92 10.33
N ASP A 400 -17.10 7.49 11.36
CA ASP A 400 -16.41 8.40 12.29
C ASP A 400 -15.32 9.24 11.59
N LEU A 401 -14.74 8.74 10.50
CA LEU A 401 -13.84 9.50 9.62
C LEU A 401 -14.62 10.41 8.64
N GLU A 402 -15.75 9.97 8.06
CA GLU A 402 -16.63 10.83 7.24
C GLU A 402 -17.07 12.09 8.00
N ALA A 403 -17.29 11.99 9.31
CA ALA A 403 -17.64 13.13 10.18
C ALA A 403 -16.50 14.15 10.39
N GLN A 404 -15.24 13.79 10.09
CA GLN A 404 -14.07 14.68 10.17
C GLN A 404 -13.79 15.44 8.85
N ALA A 405 -14.55 15.18 7.78
CA ALA A 405 -14.25 15.69 6.44
C ALA A 405 -14.69 17.16 6.22
N LEU A 406 -13.71 18.07 6.05
CA LEU A 406 -13.94 19.50 5.86
C LEU A 406 -13.93 19.89 4.37
N SER A 407 -12.94 19.41 3.61
CA SER A 407 -12.75 19.71 2.18
C SER A 407 -13.50 18.76 1.25
N THR A 408 -13.64 19.13 -0.03
CA THR A 408 -14.18 18.23 -1.07
C THR A 408 -13.31 16.97 -1.24
N TYR A 409 -11.99 17.11 -1.10
CA TYR A 409 -11.06 15.99 -1.16
C TYR A 409 -11.14 15.08 0.07
N ASP A 410 -11.34 15.66 1.26
CA ASP A 410 -11.57 14.90 2.50
C ASP A 410 -12.82 14.01 2.36
N ARG A 411 -13.90 14.56 1.77
CA ARG A 411 -15.16 13.85 1.50
C ARG A 411 -14.97 12.73 0.48
N PHE A 412 -14.14 12.95 -0.54
CA PHE A 412 -13.73 11.90 -1.47
C PHE A 412 -12.96 10.78 -0.75
N SER A 413 -11.89 11.11 -0.02
CA SER A 413 -11.01 10.13 0.63
C SER A 413 -11.74 9.29 1.69
N THR A 414 -12.60 9.91 2.48
CA THR A 414 -13.44 9.20 3.47
C THR A 414 -14.51 8.33 2.81
N THR A 415 -15.17 8.80 1.75
CA THR A 415 -16.12 7.98 0.98
C THR A 415 -15.42 6.80 0.28
N MET A 416 -14.20 7.00 -0.25
CA MET A 416 -13.40 5.96 -0.88
C MET A 416 -12.89 4.93 0.13
N CYS A 417 -12.50 5.37 1.33
CA CYS A 417 -12.22 4.47 2.45
C CYS A 417 -13.42 3.58 2.77
N ARG A 418 -14.60 4.20 2.87
CA ARG A 418 -15.84 3.51 3.17
C ARG A 418 -16.25 2.52 2.06
N LEU A 419 -16.13 2.91 0.79
CA LEU A 419 -16.33 2.01 -0.36
C LEU A 419 -15.37 0.81 -0.31
N SER A 420 -14.09 1.05 -0.01
CA SER A 420 -13.05 0.02 0.07
C SER A 420 -13.26 -1.00 1.19
N ILE A 421 -14.03 -0.65 2.23
CA ILE A 421 -14.45 -1.56 3.31
C ILE A 421 -15.74 -2.29 2.90
N GLN A 422 -16.75 -1.57 2.43
CA GLN A 422 -18.05 -2.15 2.06
C GLN A 422 -17.96 -3.11 0.87
N ILE A 423 -16.98 -2.94 -0.03
CA ILE A 423 -16.78 -3.84 -1.18
C ILE A 423 -16.58 -5.30 -0.75
N PHE A 424 -16.01 -5.54 0.44
CA PHE A 424 -15.83 -6.88 0.98
C PHE A 424 -17.14 -7.62 1.25
N HIS A 425 -18.29 -6.92 1.34
CA HIS A 425 -19.59 -7.60 1.40
C HIS A 425 -19.87 -8.47 0.15
N LEU A 426 -19.30 -8.16 -1.01
CA LEU A 426 -19.42 -8.98 -2.24
C LEU A 426 -18.77 -10.38 -2.11
N PHE A 427 -17.98 -10.63 -1.07
CA PHE A 427 -17.42 -11.96 -0.79
C PHE A 427 -18.42 -12.91 -0.14
N ARG A 428 -19.52 -12.41 0.47
CA ARG A 428 -20.58 -13.26 1.04
C ARG A 428 -21.37 -13.98 -0.05
N ASN A 429 -21.91 -15.14 0.28
CA ASN A 429 -22.83 -15.89 -0.57
C ASN A 429 -24.12 -15.09 -0.79
N PRO A 430 -24.74 -15.16 -1.99
CA PRO A 430 -25.91 -14.34 -2.30
C PRO A 430 -27.16 -14.64 -1.46
N SER A 431 -27.29 -15.89 -1.00
CA SER A 431 -28.30 -16.32 -0.02
C SER A 431 -28.19 -15.63 1.34
N SER A 432 -27.04 -15.04 1.64
CA SER A 432 -26.65 -14.52 2.95
C SER A 432 -26.52 -12.99 2.97
N TYR A 433 -27.00 -12.28 1.95
CA TYR A 433 -27.08 -10.82 1.97
C TYR A 433 -28.17 -10.36 2.94
N SER A 434 -27.78 -9.52 3.90
CA SER A 434 -28.71 -8.80 4.76
C SER A 434 -29.34 -7.66 3.96
N SER A 435 -30.64 -7.41 4.15
CA SER A 435 -31.52 -6.60 3.29
C SER A 435 -31.15 -5.11 3.08
N GLY A 436 -30.03 -4.65 3.64
CA GLY A 436 -29.47 -3.31 3.43
C GLY A 436 -27.98 -3.25 3.07
N CYS A 437 -27.19 -4.34 3.16
CA CYS A 437 -25.73 -4.21 2.99
C CYS A 437 -25.31 -3.85 1.55
N LEU A 438 -25.97 -4.44 0.55
CA LEU A 438 -25.75 -4.07 -0.86
C LEU A 438 -26.42 -2.75 -1.25
N GLY A 439 -27.52 -2.37 -0.59
CA GLY A 439 -28.11 -1.04 -0.73
C GLY A 439 -27.15 0.05 -0.24
N GLN A 440 -26.50 -0.16 0.90
CA GLN A 440 -25.48 0.75 1.42
C GLN A 440 -24.24 0.81 0.50
N LEU A 441 -23.75 -0.33 -0.01
CA LEU A 441 -22.66 -0.35 -0.99
C LEU A 441 -23.00 0.41 -2.27
N LEU A 442 -24.23 0.25 -2.79
CA LEU A 442 -24.74 1.03 -3.94
C LEU A 442 -24.76 2.53 -3.64
N ILE A 443 -25.25 2.94 -2.47
CA ILE A 443 -25.30 4.36 -2.05
C ILE A 443 -23.87 4.94 -1.96
N THR A 444 -22.94 4.22 -1.32
CA THR A 444 -21.55 4.65 -1.18
C THR A 444 -20.85 4.72 -2.53
N ALA A 445 -21.05 3.73 -3.42
CA ALA A 445 -20.49 3.75 -4.77
C ALA A 445 -21.04 4.91 -5.63
N CYS A 446 -22.34 5.20 -5.54
CA CYS A 446 -22.92 6.41 -6.17
C CYS A 446 -22.27 7.69 -5.62
N LYS A 447 -22.11 7.78 -4.29
CA LYS A 447 -21.47 8.92 -3.61
C LYS A 447 -20.01 9.09 -4.04
N THR A 448 -19.25 8.02 -4.26
CA THR A 448 -17.88 8.09 -4.81
C THR A 448 -17.86 8.74 -6.19
N VAL A 449 -18.75 8.35 -7.11
CA VAL A 449 -18.85 8.97 -8.45
C VAL A 449 -19.27 10.44 -8.31
N GLU A 450 -20.24 10.74 -7.45
CA GLU A 450 -20.73 12.10 -7.18
C GLU A 450 -19.61 13.02 -6.64
N CYS A 451 -18.79 12.53 -5.71
CA CYS A 451 -17.59 13.24 -5.22
C CYS A 451 -16.57 13.50 -6.34
N ILE A 452 -16.30 12.53 -7.21
CA ILE A 452 -15.38 12.69 -8.34
C ILE A 452 -15.93 13.71 -9.35
N GLN A 453 -17.23 13.64 -9.66
CA GLN A 453 -17.90 14.59 -10.56
C GLN A 453 -17.86 16.02 -10.02
N ASN A 454 -18.05 16.21 -8.72
CA ASN A 454 -17.99 17.52 -8.08
C ASN A 454 -16.56 18.09 -8.04
N MET A 455 -15.53 17.24 -7.86
CA MET A 455 -14.14 17.68 -8.02
C MET A 455 -13.83 18.05 -9.49
N GLY A 456 -14.38 17.32 -10.46
CA GLY A 456 -14.26 17.62 -11.89
C GLY A 456 -14.83 18.98 -12.32
N GLN A 457 -15.68 19.62 -11.50
CA GLN A 457 -16.15 20.99 -11.72
C GLN A 457 -15.14 22.06 -11.24
N THR A 458 -14.19 21.68 -10.38
CA THR A 458 -13.17 22.58 -9.80
C THR A 458 -11.76 22.37 -10.35
N ILE A 459 -11.49 21.21 -10.95
CA ILE A 459 -10.20 20.86 -11.56
C ILE A 459 -10.18 21.37 -13.00
N VAL A 460 -9.10 22.06 -13.39
CA VAL A 460 -8.94 22.65 -14.74
C VAL A 460 -8.96 21.60 -15.86
N ASN A 461 -8.42 20.41 -15.61
CA ASN A 461 -8.46 19.29 -16.54
C ASN A 461 -8.46 17.95 -15.77
N LEU A 462 -9.45 17.08 -16.01
CA LEU A 462 -9.54 15.78 -15.36
C LEU A 462 -8.40 14.80 -15.74
N ALA A 463 -7.71 15.02 -16.86
CA ALA A 463 -6.47 14.31 -17.22
C ALA A 463 -5.28 14.58 -16.25
N ALA A 464 -5.37 15.63 -15.42
CA ALA A 464 -4.43 15.91 -14.34
C ALA A 464 -4.74 15.13 -13.04
N ALA A 465 -5.87 14.41 -12.96
CA ALA A 465 -6.27 13.67 -11.77
C ALA A 465 -5.23 12.59 -11.37
N PRO A 466 -4.92 12.43 -10.07
CA PRO A 466 -4.01 11.38 -9.60
C PRO A 466 -4.65 9.99 -9.75
N VAL A 467 -3.81 8.95 -9.81
CA VAL A 467 -4.26 7.56 -10.06
C VAL A 467 -5.34 7.06 -9.08
N GLN A 468 -5.38 7.59 -7.86
CA GLN A 468 -6.40 7.27 -6.85
C GLN A 468 -7.83 7.63 -7.29
N LEU A 469 -8.02 8.71 -8.06
CA LEU A 469 -9.35 9.09 -8.56
C LEU A 469 -9.82 8.10 -9.63
N ASN A 470 -8.94 7.72 -10.57
CA ASN A 470 -9.21 6.66 -11.55
C ASN A 470 -9.51 5.32 -10.86
N TYR A 471 -8.75 4.96 -9.83
CA TYR A 471 -8.99 3.73 -9.07
C TYR A 471 -10.34 3.74 -8.33
N ALA A 472 -10.69 4.84 -7.66
CA ALA A 472 -11.98 4.99 -7.01
C ALA A 472 -13.15 4.89 -7.99
N LEU A 473 -13.00 5.44 -9.20
CA LEU A 473 -13.96 5.36 -10.29
C LEU A 473 -14.12 3.93 -10.82
N LEU A 474 -13.02 3.21 -10.99
CA LEU A 474 -12.99 1.80 -11.40
C LEU A 474 -13.62 0.87 -10.35
N LEU A 475 -13.33 1.11 -9.05
CA LEU A 475 -13.91 0.34 -7.95
C LEU A 475 -15.43 0.60 -7.82
N ALA A 476 -15.86 1.86 -7.92
CA ALA A 476 -17.27 2.24 -7.86
C ALA A 476 -18.06 1.72 -9.07
N SER A 477 -17.51 1.83 -10.28
CA SER A 477 -18.16 1.33 -11.50
C SER A 477 -18.29 -0.20 -11.51
N ALA A 478 -17.25 -0.94 -11.09
CA ALA A 478 -17.33 -2.39 -10.93
C ALA A 478 -18.38 -2.81 -9.89
N ALA A 479 -18.48 -2.09 -8.76
CA ALA A 479 -19.51 -2.33 -7.75
C ALA A 479 -20.93 -2.07 -8.30
N LEU A 480 -21.15 -0.91 -8.91
CA LEU A 480 -22.45 -0.54 -9.49
C LEU A 480 -22.87 -1.51 -10.60
N LEU A 481 -21.99 -1.84 -11.54
CA LEU A 481 -22.24 -2.79 -12.63
C LEU A 481 -22.68 -4.16 -12.09
N ARG A 482 -21.92 -4.72 -11.15
CA ARG A 482 -22.16 -6.04 -10.57
C ARG A 482 -23.46 -6.10 -9.75
N ILE A 483 -23.83 -4.98 -9.12
CA ILE A 483 -25.09 -4.83 -8.38
C ILE A 483 -26.27 -4.64 -9.36
N LEU A 484 -26.14 -3.80 -10.39
CA LEU A 484 -27.19 -3.50 -11.38
C LEU A 484 -27.53 -4.66 -12.31
N LYS A 485 -26.58 -5.58 -12.55
CA LYS A 485 -26.78 -6.81 -13.34
C LYS A 485 -27.15 -8.03 -12.49
N GLY A 486 -27.18 -7.88 -11.17
CA GLY A 486 -27.70 -8.85 -10.21
C GLY A 486 -29.21 -8.64 -9.91
N PRO A 487 -29.75 -9.36 -8.91
CA PRO A 487 -31.16 -9.28 -8.57
C PRO A 487 -31.50 -7.94 -7.91
N GLN A 488 -32.65 -7.39 -8.26
CA GLN A 488 -33.11 -6.08 -7.77
C GLN A 488 -33.82 -6.23 -6.41
N TRP A 489 -33.25 -5.62 -5.37
CA TRP A 489 -33.85 -5.51 -4.05
C TRP A 489 -34.72 -4.23 -3.96
N SER A 490 -35.85 -4.31 -3.26
CA SER A 490 -36.83 -3.22 -3.15
C SER A 490 -36.34 -1.97 -2.40
N THR A 491 -35.15 -2.01 -1.81
CA THR A 491 -34.49 -0.91 -1.10
C THR A 491 -33.53 -0.09 -1.97
N MET A 492 -33.46 -0.35 -3.27
CA MET A 492 -32.47 0.23 -4.18
C MET A 492 -33.02 1.37 -5.03
N ASP A 493 -32.31 2.50 -5.06
CA ASP A 493 -32.46 3.51 -6.12
C ASP A 493 -31.69 3.06 -7.37
N VAL A 494 -32.36 2.23 -8.18
CA VAL A 494 -31.80 1.63 -9.40
C VAL A 494 -31.48 2.70 -10.45
N ASP A 495 -32.23 3.80 -10.52
CA ASP A 495 -32.06 4.81 -11.55
C ASP A 495 -30.98 5.84 -11.19
N LYS A 496 -30.82 6.23 -9.91
CA LYS A 496 -29.60 6.93 -9.47
C LYS A 496 -28.37 6.06 -9.68
N ALA A 497 -28.45 4.75 -9.43
CA ALA A 497 -27.32 3.84 -9.64
C ALA A 497 -26.93 3.69 -11.12
N LYS A 498 -27.90 3.58 -12.05
CA LYS A 498 -27.63 3.65 -13.51
C LYS A 498 -27.00 4.98 -13.89
N SER A 499 -27.54 6.09 -13.40
CA SER A 499 -27.03 7.44 -13.69
C SER A 499 -25.57 7.61 -13.23
N ALA A 500 -25.26 7.20 -11.99
CA ALA A 500 -23.90 7.18 -11.48
C ALA A 500 -22.98 6.24 -12.27
N PHE A 501 -23.47 5.08 -12.70
CA PHE A 501 -22.70 4.14 -13.51
C PHE A 501 -22.32 4.75 -14.88
N PHE A 502 -23.28 5.30 -15.64
CA PHE A 502 -22.95 5.98 -16.91
C PHE A 502 -22.12 7.26 -16.70
N GLY A 503 -22.36 7.99 -15.60
CA GLY A 503 -21.52 9.10 -15.17
C GLY A 503 -20.07 8.67 -14.98
N SER A 504 -19.83 7.50 -14.38
CA SER A 504 -18.47 6.98 -14.18
C SER A 504 -17.74 6.65 -15.49
N ILE A 505 -18.44 6.10 -16.50
CA ILE A 505 -17.89 5.88 -17.84
C ILE A 505 -17.52 7.21 -18.51
N ASN A 506 -18.36 8.23 -18.37
CA ASN A 506 -18.10 9.55 -18.96
C ASN A 506 -17.00 10.33 -18.23
N LEU A 507 -16.82 10.13 -16.92
CA LEU A 507 -15.68 10.68 -16.17
C LEU A 507 -14.38 9.97 -16.54
N ALA A 508 -14.40 8.65 -16.73
CA ALA A 508 -13.22 7.88 -17.14
C ALA A 508 -12.69 8.38 -18.50
N ARG A 509 -13.58 8.64 -19.47
CA ARG A 509 -13.24 9.27 -20.76
C ARG A 509 -12.60 10.68 -20.64
N GLN A 510 -12.90 11.42 -19.56
CA GLN A 510 -12.31 12.74 -19.29
C GLN A 510 -11.01 12.67 -18.49
N MET A 511 -10.72 11.53 -17.86
CA MET A 511 -9.45 11.25 -17.17
C MET A 511 -8.42 10.58 -18.07
N THR A 512 -8.81 10.14 -19.27
CA THR A 512 -7.93 9.55 -20.28
C THR A 512 -6.85 10.53 -20.74
N VAL A 513 -5.61 10.08 -20.66
CA VAL A 513 -4.38 10.72 -21.17
C VAL A 513 -3.85 9.95 -22.39
N ASP A 514 -3.94 8.62 -22.37
CA ASP A 514 -3.51 7.73 -23.45
C ASP A 514 -4.57 6.69 -23.81
N THR A 515 -4.56 6.24 -25.07
CA THR A 515 -5.52 5.28 -25.65
C THR A 515 -5.62 3.98 -24.85
N TYR A 516 -4.54 3.57 -24.18
CA TYR A 516 -4.45 2.31 -23.43
C TYR A 516 -4.20 2.53 -21.93
N ASP A 517 -4.49 3.70 -21.38
CA ASP A 517 -4.43 3.91 -19.93
C ASP A 517 -5.62 3.29 -19.17
N ILE A 518 -5.50 3.23 -17.84
CA ILE A 518 -6.51 2.63 -16.95
C ILE A 518 -7.87 3.35 -17.09
N ALA A 519 -7.92 4.64 -17.42
CA ALA A 519 -9.17 5.39 -17.58
C ALA A 519 -9.86 5.02 -18.91
N ALA A 520 -9.11 4.98 -20.01
CA ALA A 520 -9.61 4.48 -21.30
C ALA A 520 -10.13 3.03 -21.17
N LYS A 521 -9.33 2.14 -20.56
CA LYS A 521 -9.68 0.74 -20.31
C LYS A 521 -10.94 0.61 -19.43
N THR A 522 -11.07 1.43 -18.39
CA THR A 522 -12.30 1.50 -17.55
C THR A 522 -13.52 1.86 -18.38
N ALA A 523 -13.42 2.90 -19.22
CA ALA A 523 -14.53 3.35 -20.06
C ALA A 523 -14.97 2.30 -21.11
N ILE A 524 -14.01 1.54 -21.68
CA ILE A 524 -14.26 0.48 -22.65
C ILE A 524 -14.93 -0.73 -21.97
N VAL A 525 -14.29 -1.30 -20.95
CA VAL A 525 -14.74 -2.52 -20.25
C VAL A 525 -16.13 -2.33 -19.66
N MET A 526 -16.35 -1.25 -18.90
CA MET A 526 -17.64 -1.03 -18.24
C MET A 526 -18.77 -0.82 -19.25
N ASN A 527 -18.49 -0.15 -20.38
CA ASN A 527 -19.46 0.02 -21.47
C ASN A 527 -19.79 -1.31 -22.17
N GLN A 528 -18.81 -2.19 -22.40
CA GLN A 528 -19.03 -3.49 -23.03
C GLN A 528 -19.73 -4.49 -22.08
N LEU A 529 -19.28 -4.60 -20.82
CA LEU A 529 -19.94 -5.42 -19.79
C LEU A 529 -21.37 -4.96 -19.47
N TRP A 530 -21.66 -3.67 -19.57
CA TRP A 530 -23.03 -3.17 -19.43
C TRP A 530 -23.96 -3.79 -20.48
N ASN A 531 -23.54 -3.78 -21.74
CA ASN A 531 -24.32 -4.29 -22.88
C ASN A 531 -24.24 -5.82 -23.04
N SER A 532 -23.27 -6.49 -22.41
CA SER A 532 -23.17 -7.95 -22.36
C SER A 532 -24.43 -8.62 -21.80
N MET A 533 -24.83 -9.74 -22.41
CA MET A 533 -25.89 -10.62 -21.88
C MET A 533 -25.34 -11.82 -21.10
N ARG A 534 -24.01 -12.03 -21.08
CA ARG A 534 -23.33 -13.13 -20.39
C ARG A 534 -22.71 -12.72 -19.05
N ALA A 535 -22.26 -11.49 -18.92
CA ALA A 535 -21.58 -10.97 -17.73
C ALA A 535 -22.45 -11.14 -16.48
N PHE A 536 -21.87 -11.81 -15.47
CA PHE A 536 -22.53 -12.19 -14.21
C PHE A 536 -23.73 -13.14 -14.38
N ARG A 537 -23.74 -13.98 -15.42
CA ARG A 537 -24.71 -15.08 -15.61
C ARG A 537 -24.04 -16.43 -15.84
N LYS A 538 -24.72 -17.50 -15.42
CA LYS A 538 -24.34 -18.89 -15.72
C LYS A 538 -24.76 -19.26 -17.15
N SER A 539 -24.32 -20.42 -17.62
CA SER A 539 -24.71 -21.00 -18.92
C SER A 539 -26.22 -21.27 -19.07
N ASP A 540 -26.96 -21.43 -17.96
CA ASP A 540 -28.42 -21.54 -17.93
C ASP A 540 -29.15 -20.16 -17.96
N GLY A 541 -28.40 -19.06 -18.06
CA GLY A 541 -28.92 -17.68 -18.01
C GLY A 541 -29.27 -17.17 -16.61
N SER A 542 -29.20 -18.00 -15.57
CA SER A 542 -29.43 -17.58 -14.19
C SER A 542 -28.26 -16.74 -13.65
N GLU A 543 -28.54 -15.94 -12.62
CA GLU A 543 -27.61 -14.95 -12.11
C GLU A 543 -26.42 -15.59 -11.37
N TYR A 544 -25.23 -15.02 -11.56
CA TYR A 544 -23.99 -15.37 -10.88
C TYR A 544 -23.51 -14.18 -10.04
N VAL A 545 -24.09 -14.06 -8.84
CA VAL A 545 -23.83 -12.93 -7.92
C VAL A 545 -22.58 -13.19 -7.04
N ALA A 546 -22.05 -14.41 -6.99
CA ALA A 546 -20.78 -14.71 -6.33
C ALA A 546 -19.58 -14.10 -7.09
N LEU A 547 -18.44 -13.90 -6.40
CA LEU A 547 -17.16 -13.57 -7.03
C LEU A 547 -16.42 -14.84 -7.48
N ARG A 548 -16.02 -14.91 -8.75
CA ARG A 548 -15.05 -15.89 -9.29
C ARG A 548 -13.67 -15.61 -8.67
N ILE A 549 -13.22 -14.34 -8.74
CA ILE A 549 -11.92 -13.90 -8.23
C ILE A 549 -12.05 -13.43 -6.79
N ARG A 550 -11.30 -14.04 -5.86
CA ARG A 550 -11.41 -13.81 -4.40
C ARG A 550 -10.05 -13.65 -3.70
N SER A 551 -8.98 -13.44 -4.47
CA SER A 551 -7.57 -13.49 -4.02
C SER A 551 -6.85 -12.13 -4.05
N ARG A 552 -7.53 -11.05 -4.46
CA ARG A 552 -6.95 -9.71 -4.70
C ARG A 552 -7.57 -8.62 -3.80
N LEU A 553 -8.01 -9.01 -2.59
CA LEU A 553 -8.59 -8.14 -1.56
C LEU A 553 -9.61 -7.13 -2.13
N VAL A 554 -9.48 -5.83 -1.84
CA VAL A 554 -10.37 -4.74 -2.29
C VAL A 554 -10.60 -4.75 -3.81
N LEU A 555 -9.57 -5.09 -4.59
CA LEU A 555 -9.62 -5.12 -6.06
C LEU A 555 -10.33 -6.35 -6.63
N SER A 556 -10.64 -7.38 -5.83
CA SER A 556 -11.17 -8.66 -6.35
C SER A 556 -12.39 -8.51 -7.28
N PRO A 557 -13.39 -7.62 -7.02
CA PRO A 557 -14.52 -7.40 -7.94
C PRO A 557 -14.15 -6.69 -9.24
N VAL A 558 -13.08 -5.89 -9.25
CA VAL A 558 -12.55 -5.24 -10.47
C VAL A 558 -11.89 -6.29 -11.37
N ILE A 559 -11.01 -7.13 -10.81
CA ILE A 559 -10.38 -8.23 -11.56
C ILE A 559 -11.44 -9.25 -12.01
N ASP A 560 -12.44 -9.54 -11.18
CA ASP A 560 -13.58 -10.38 -11.55
C ASP A 560 -14.35 -9.81 -12.76
N ALA A 561 -14.68 -8.52 -12.76
CA ALA A 561 -15.34 -7.86 -13.89
C ALA A 561 -14.49 -7.92 -15.17
N VAL A 562 -13.18 -7.66 -15.07
CA VAL A 562 -12.24 -7.79 -16.21
C VAL A 562 -12.14 -9.25 -16.70
N TRP A 563 -12.23 -10.24 -15.81
CA TRP A 563 -12.32 -11.65 -16.19
C TRP A 563 -13.59 -11.97 -16.98
N TRP A 564 -14.76 -11.48 -16.55
CA TRP A 564 -16.00 -11.61 -17.34
C TRP A 564 -15.93 -10.91 -18.70
N TRP A 565 -15.11 -9.87 -18.82
CA TRP A 565 -14.88 -9.18 -20.08
C TRP A 565 -13.99 -10.00 -21.02
N ARG A 566 -12.88 -10.56 -20.53
CA ARG A 566 -12.03 -11.46 -21.33
C ARG A 566 -12.80 -12.70 -21.82
N ASP A 567 -13.56 -13.33 -20.93
CA ASP A 567 -14.43 -14.52 -21.16
C ASP A 567 -15.52 -14.31 -22.24
N GLU A 568 -15.67 -13.11 -22.82
CA GLU A 568 -16.62 -12.79 -23.89
C GLU A 568 -16.04 -11.96 -25.05
N PHE A 569 -15.03 -11.11 -24.81
CA PHE A 569 -14.52 -10.14 -25.78
C PHE A 569 -13.05 -10.33 -26.21
N ASP A 570 -12.28 -11.16 -25.50
CA ASP A 570 -10.88 -11.50 -25.82
C ASP A 570 -10.84 -12.85 -26.58
N PRO A 571 -10.36 -12.89 -27.84
CA PRO A 571 -10.30 -14.13 -28.63
C PRO A 571 -9.14 -15.06 -28.24
N GLY A 572 -8.07 -14.54 -27.64
CA GLY A 572 -6.87 -15.29 -27.25
C GLY A 572 -7.06 -16.10 -25.96
N PHE A 573 -7.91 -15.62 -25.04
CA PHE A 573 -8.10 -16.11 -23.68
C PHE A 573 -8.30 -17.62 -23.52
N HIS A 574 -8.96 -18.27 -24.48
CA HIS A 574 -9.23 -19.71 -24.45
C HIS A 574 -8.15 -20.58 -25.13
N ASN A 575 -7.12 -19.99 -25.75
CA ASN A 575 -6.00 -20.74 -26.34
C ASN A 575 -4.95 -21.16 -25.30
N MET A 576 -5.00 -20.63 -24.07
CA MET A 576 -4.20 -21.15 -22.96
C MET A 576 -4.71 -22.52 -22.51
N PRO A 577 -3.84 -23.54 -22.34
CA PRO A 577 -4.26 -24.90 -22.05
C PRO A 577 -4.83 -25.01 -20.63
N ALA A 578 -6.16 -24.97 -20.53
CA ALA A 578 -6.87 -25.03 -19.27
C ALA A 578 -6.62 -26.36 -18.54
N THR A 579 -5.78 -26.34 -17.51
CA THR A 579 -5.52 -27.46 -16.59
C THR A 579 -6.68 -27.68 -15.62
N GLN A 580 -7.88 -27.94 -16.16
CA GLN A 580 -9.04 -28.38 -15.40
C GLN A 580 -8.82 -29.81 -14.89
N GLY A 581 -8.17 -29.93 -13.73
CA GLY A 581 -8.02 -31.17 -12.99
C GLY A 581 -9.34 -31.66 -12.37
N ASN A 582 -10.31 -32.07 -13.20
CA ASN A 582 -11.50 -32.81 -12.79
C ASN A 582 -11.45 -34.23 -13.36
N VAL A 583 -11.16 -35.20 -12.51
CA VAL A 583 -11.15 -36.62 -12.85
C VAL A 583 -12.53 -37.23 -12.57
N SER A 584 -13.22 -37.69 -13.62
CA SER A 584 -14.27 -38.71 -13.50
C SER A 584 -14.49 -39.43 -14.84
N ASP A 585 -14.13 -40.71 -14.85
CA ASP A 585 -14.52 -41.81 -15.74
C ASP A 585 -15.18 -41.49 -17.09
N GLY A 586 -14.50 -41.84 -18.19
CA GLY A 586 -15.04 -41.77 -19.54
C GLY A 586 -15.77 -43.05 -19.98
N VAL A 587 -16.65 -42.88 -20.97
CA VAL A 587 -17.09 -43.95 -21.89
C VAL A 587 -17.04 -43.36 -23.31
N ASP A 588 -16.36 -44.05 -24.22
CA ASP A 588 -16.26 -43.61 -25.62
C ASP A 588 -17.63 -43.62 -26.32
N THR A 589 -17.85 -42.63 -27.20
CA THR A 589 -18.50 -42.92 -28.49
C THR A 589 -18.19 -41.81 -29.50
N SER A 590 -17.40 -42.13 -30.52
CA SER A 590 -17.02 -41.22 -31.59
C SER A 590 -18.09 -41.14 -32.68
N ARG A 591 -18.34 -39.92 -33.19
CA ARG A 591 -18.76 -39.69 -34.58
C ARG A 591 -18.60 -38.24 -35.01
N GLU A 592 -17.99 -38.06 -36.17
CA GLU A 592 -17.82 -36.77 -36.84
C GLU A 592 -19.10 -36.36 -37.59
N ASN A 593 -19.35 -35.06 -37.71
CA ASN A 593 -19.89 -34.50 -38.95
C ASN A 593 -19.71 -32.96 -39.01
N PRO A 594 -19.07 -32.38 -40.04
CA PRO A 594 -18.97 -30.93 -40.20
C PRO A 594 -20.25 -30.35 -40.84
N GLY A 595 -20.98 -29.51 -40.10
CA GLY A 595 -22.22 -28.89 -40.56
C GLY A 595 -22.11 -27.36 -40.66
N ASN A 596 -22.11 -26.82 -41.89
CA ASN A 596 -22.08 -25.38 -42.13
C ASN A 596 -23.32 -24.68 -41.56
N ALA A 597 -23.11 -23.68 -40.70
CA ALA A 597 -24.11 -22.69 -40.31
C ALA A 597 -23.54 -21.29 -40.52
N ALA A 598 -23.73 -20.74 -41.72
CA ALA A 598 -23.32 -19.37 -42.04
C ALA A 598 -24.27 -18.37 -41.37
N THR A 599 -23.90 -17.86 -40.20
CA THR A 599 -24.52 -16.68 -39.59
C THR A 599 -23.79 -15.41 -40.07
N ALA A 600 -24.55 -14.33 -40.28
CA ALA A 600 -24.03 -13.15 -40.96
C ALA A 600 -22.88 -12.48 -40.18
N ALA A 601 -21.81 -12.15 -40.89
CA ALA A 601 -20.79 -11.25 -40.40
C ALA A 601 -21.41 -9.84 -40.23
N ILE A 602 -21.77 -9.51 -39.00
CA ILE A 602 -21.82 -8.12 -38.56
C ILE A 602 -20.36 -7.66 -38.52
N ASP A 603 -20.04 -6.52 -39.14
CA ASP A 603 -18.70 -5.93 -39.11
C ASP A 603 -18.25 -5.70 -37.66
N ARG A 604 -17.46 -6.64 -37.13
CA ARG A 604 -16.67 -6.43 -35.93
C ARG A 604 -15.51 -5.52 -36.34
N PRO A 605 -15.27 -4.41 -35.63
CA PRO A 605 -13.97 -3.74 -35.69
C PRO A 605 -12.86 -4.77 -35.42
N ASP A 606 -11.74 -4.66 -36.13
CA ASP A 606 -10.63 -5.59 -35.93
C ASP A 606 -9.93 -5.28 -34.61
N PHE A 607 -10.29 -6.05 -33.57
CA PHE A 607 -9.76 -5.90 -32.22
C PHE A 607 -8.46 -6.67 -31.99
N SER A 608 -7.87 -7.32 -33.01
CA SER A 608 -6.62 -8.09 -32.88
C SER A 608 -5.44 -7.28 -32.32
N TYR A 609 -5.43 -5.96 -32.55
CA TYR A 609 -4.41 -5.05 -32.02
C TYR A 609 -4.62 -4.66 -30.54
N PHE A 610 -5.69 -5.13 -29.88
CA PHE A 610 -6.00 -4.77 -28.50
C PHE A 610 -5.47 -5.77 -27.47
N ASP A 611 -5.33 -7.07 -27.78
CA ASP A 611 -5.03 -8.13 -26.78
C ASP A 611 -3.81 -7.78 -25.90
N GLU A 612 -2.60 -7.82 -26.46
CA GLU A 612 -1.35 -7.71 -25.67
C GLU A 612 -1.25 -6.36 -24.92
N GLN A 613 -1.58 -5.24 -25.59
CA GLN A 613 -1.49 -3.91 -24.96
C GLN A 613 -2.60 -3.65 -23.92
N PHE A 614 -3.74 -4.32 -24.06
CA PHE A 614 -4.81 -4.23 -23.07
C PHE A 614 -4.39 -4.94 -21.77
N GLU A 615 -3.82 -6.14 -21.89
CA GLU A 615 -3.47 -7.00 -20.76
C GLU A 615 -2.47 -6.38 -19.77
N ALA A 616 -1.48 -5.60 -20.23
CA ALA A 616 -0.36 -5.12 -19.39
C ALA A 616 -0.74 -4.34 -18.11
N ASP A 617 -1.99 -3.88 -17.96
CA ASP A 617 -2.52 -3.26 -16.71
C ASP A 617 -3.16 -4.23 -15.72
N PHE A 618 -3.49 -5.44 -16.17
CA PHE A 618 -4.06 -6.52 -15.38
C PHE A 618 -3.15 -7.77 -15.32
N GLU A 619 -2.13 -7.87 -16.19
CA GLU A 619 -1.08 -8.91 -16.24
C GLU A 619 -0.49 -9.27 -14.87
N TRP A 620 -0.14 -8.27 -14.06
CA TRP A 620 0.45 -8.46 -12.74
C TRP A 620 -0.45 -9.30 -11.80
N ALA A 621 -1.75 -9.44 -12.13
CA ALA A 621 -2.68 -10.30 -11.43
C ALA A 621 -2.71 -11.76 -11.95
N LEU A 622 -2.06 -12.07 -13.08
CA LEU A 622 -2.36 -13.23 -13.94
C LEU A 622 -1.15 -13.96 -14.59
N THR A 623 0.03 -13.37 -14.73
CA THR A 623 1.16 -14.02 -15.44
C THR A 623 1.88 -15.09 -14.62
N ASP A 624 1.81 -16.36 -15.04
CA ASP A 624 2.73 -17.44 -14.61
C ASP A 624 3.98 -17.56 -15.52
N GLU A 625 3.90 -17.06 -16.76
CA GLU A 625 4.92 -17.17 -17.84
C GLU A 625 6.37 -16.90 -17.40
N VAL A 626 6.60 -15.84 -16.62
CA VAL A 626 7.97 -15.37 -16.28
C VAL A 626 8.66 -16.25 -15.22
N LEU A 627 7.90 -17.02 -14.42
CA LEU A 627 8.46 -17.94 -13.41
C LEU A 627 8.62 -19.37 -13.93
N TYR A 628 7.85 -19.75 -14.95
CA TYR A 628 7.90 -21.06 -15.58
C TYR A 628 8.39 -20.94 -17.03
N GLY A 629 9.64 -20.50 -17.18
CA GLY A 629 10.28 -20.37 -18.49
C GLY A 629 10.15 -21.65 -19.33
N GLN A 630 9.81 -21.48 -20.61
CA GLN A 630 9.49 -22.59 -21.51
C GLN A 630 10.60 -23.66 -21.51
N PRO A 631 10.28 -24.95 -21.38
CA PRO A 631 11.27 -26.01 -21.58
C PRO A 631 11.67 -26.06 -23.05
N ASP A 632 12.98 -26.04 -23.33
CA ASP A 632 13.59 -26.07 -24.67
C ASP A 632 13.22 -27.33 -25.50
N MET A 633 12.00 -27.36 -26.02
CA MET A 633 11.46 -28.40 -26.91
C MET A 633 11.99 -28.25 -28.35
N ASN A 634 13.29 -27.97 -28.52
CA ASN A 634 13.97 -28.07 -29.83
C ASN A 634 15.51 -28.19 -29.72
N ARG A 635 15.97 -29.35 -29.25
CA ARG A 635 17.33 -29.87 -29.55
C ARG A 635 17.28 -31.36 -29.92
N SER A 636 16.76 -31.63 -31.11
CA SER A 636 16.61 -32.98 -31.66
C SER A 636 16.92 -33.05 -33.16
N LEU A 637 18.13 -32.61 -33.57
CA LEU A 637 18.95 -33.16 -34.66
C LEU A 637 20.30 -32.42 -34.74
#